data_AF-A0A315VMA9-F1
#
_entry.id   AF-A0A315VMA9-F1
#
_cell.length_a   1.000
_cell.length_b   1.000
_cell.length_c   1.000
_cell.angle_alpha   90.00
_cell.angle_beta   90.00
_cell.angle_gamma   90.00
#
_symmetry.space_group_name_H-M   'P 1'
#
loop_
_entity.id
_entity.type
_entity.pdbx_description
1 polymer ?
#
loop_
_entity_poly.entity_id
_entity_poly.type
_entity_poly.pdbx_seq_one_letter_code
_entity_poly.pdbx_strand_id
1 'polypeptide(L)'
;MWLQQRLKGLPGLLSSSWARRVLIGLLLFLIFYWYLGAERRWTFLGGSAVPGGAAGECLQSEIHKWKSIADRGEGLYSTHSDPLDTPFVTGNGHILIDVDANKLWVASSSQPGSAPVHQTEHSPRVNVHLVGRRAEAEAYLLGYRKGAVLSVRCASPAAVQSALDCVSIREEFIAHRSRPNVYLQRIHINNPSDRVANVDITPSSPGSRSRFSSSVDTLDDREVELSSGTVQVENSQVVLVVVVTRKLKNRIQVAAKSEYSDNILSVVWTSEPIESSKLEATFSSLRDGAKKEMEELLRVDMKELVQKHQQAWMDLFSSGIEMRKITDSNTPSSRTVNNTLYYILSSSTAPLLDQRPSAEERARLVSSLNYADHCFSGHATMHAENLWPERVSNTAQILQLVTLWTLTLQKRGCKVLVAAGAHGAMQGMVLSFGGLQFTENHLQFQADPDVLHNSYALRGIHYNQDLINLAVLLDGEGKPFLHLSVRQQEAAVKLYACEAGCLNEPVELTSEVKGHTFPVMVTQPITPLLYISTDLRHLQDLRHTLHLKAILAHEEHMANRYPGLPFLFWFSVASLITLFHLFLFKLIYNEYCGPGAKPLFRSKIGYTSGFQHLVSTLPALFTSAVDRKETDQNLAIRESSGGTSSERILGFIRRQVEVNMLEPFTGVGADSFRHASPVLTLRSDSTRSPAKEKTTAATPLRSLNRSFSAGLLCPGSNRDELRVFEHADLSEDFQSWAQFDVHGSHEVVLLQQKQSLPRVFLKESMS
;
A
#
# COMPACT_ATOMS: atom_id res chain seq x y z
N MET A 1 -60.01 33.07 21.95
CA MET A 1 -60.26 33.54 23.34
C MET A 1 -60.37 32.42 24.38
N TRP A 2 -61.04 31.29 24.13
CA TRP A 2 -61.30 30.22 25.11
C TRP A 2 -60.10 29.81 26.00
N LEU A 3 -58.91 29.61 25.42
CA LEU A 3 -57.70 29.20 26.16
C LEU A 3 -57.21 30.24 27.19
N GLN A 4 -57.50 31.53 26.97
CA GLN A 4 -56.92 32.64 27.73
C GLN A 4 -57.60 32.88 29.09
N GLN A 5 -58.73 32.22 29.37
CA GLN A 5 -59.41 32.28 30.68
C GLN A 5 -58.93 31.21 31.65
N ARG A 6 -58.47 30.02 31.21
CA ARG A 6 -57.94 28.98 32.12
C ARG A 6 -56.51 29.25 32.60
N LEU A 7 -55.70 29.98 31.84
CA LEU A 7 -54.30 30.29 32.23
C LEU A 7 -54.17 31.38 33.32
N LYS A 8 -55.26 32.06 33.72
CA LYS A 8 -55.24 33.02 34.83
C LYS A 8 -55.32 32.39 36.22
N GLY A 9 -55.49 31.07 36.32
CA GLY A 9 -55.57 30.32 37.57
C GLY A 9 -54.24 29.80 38.14
N LEU A 10 -53.08 30.09 37.51
CA LEU A 10 -51.78 29.50 37.89
C LEU A 10 -50.63 30.48 38.25
N PRO A 11 -50.85 31.60 38.97
CA PRO A 11 -49.75 32.37 39.57
C PRO A 11 -49.17 31.65 40.81
N GLY A 12 -48.53 30.48 40.62
CA GLY A 12 -48.01 29.66 41.72
C GLY A 12 -46.85 28.73 41.38
N LEU A 13 -46.93 27.97 40.28
CA LEU A 13 -45.98 26.88 40.00
C LEU A 13 -44.53 27.29 39.70
N LEU A 14 -44.26 28.58 39.47
CA LEU A 14 -42.89 29.12 39.28
C LEU A 14 -42.37 29.93 40.49
N SER A 15 -43.18 30.09 41.54
CA SER A 15 -42.78 30.79 42.77
C SER A 15 -41.90 29.91 43.67
N SER A 16 -42.22 28.61 43.77
CA SER A 16 -41.48 27.67 44.61
C SER A 16 -40.05 27.43 44.10
N SER A 17 -39.06 27.64 44.97
CA SER A 17 -37.66 27.30 44.71
C SER A 17 -37.45 25.79 44.49
N TRP A 18 -38.31 24.95 45.08
CA TRP A 18 -38.31 23.51 44.87
C TRP A 18 -38.63 23.14 43.42
N ALA A 19 -39.66 23.76 42.83
CA ALA A 19 -40.03 23.51 41.43
C ALA A 19 -38.88 23.85 40.46
N ARG A 20 -38.15 24.95 40.72
CA ARG A 20 -36.96 25.30 39.92
C ARG A 20 -35.82 24.30 40.09
N ARG A 21 -35.56 23.82 41.32
CA ARG A 21 -34.56 22.77 41.58
C ARG A 21 -34.91 21.44 40.91
N VAL A 22 -36.18 21.04 40.92
CA VAL A 22 -36.66 19.84 40.21
C VAL A 22 -36.48 19.99 38.70
N LEU A 23 -36.83 21.14 38.12
CA LEU A 23 -36.72 21.38 36.68
C LEU A 23 -35.25 21.43 36.22
N ILE A 24 -34.36 22.06 37.00
CA ILE A 24 -32.90 22.03 36.77
C ILE A 24 -32.36 20.61 36.92
N GLY A 25 -32.77 19.86 37.94
CA GLY A 25 -32.35 18.45 38.13
C GLY A 25 -32.80 17.54 36.99
N LEU A 26 -34.01 17.75 36.47
CA LEU A 26 -34.55 17.00 35.33
C LEU A 26 -33.83 17.39 34.01
N LEU A 27 -33.50 18.66 33.82
CA LEU A 27 -32.68 19.13 32.69
C LEU A 27 -31.26 18.56 32.74
N LEU A 28 -30.61 18.59 33.92
CA LEU A 28 -29.30 17.96 34.14
C LEU A 28 -29.37 16.44 33.90
N PHE A 29 -30.42 15.77 34.39
CA PHE A 29 -30.64 14.35 34.12
C PHE A 29 -30.80 14.05 32.63
N LEU A 30 -31.53 14.89 31.87
CA LEU A 30 -31.64 14.76 30.42
C LEU A 30 -30.30 14.99 29.70
N ILE A 31 -29.49 15.95 30.14
CA ILE A 31 -28.13 16.17 29.60
C ILE A 31 -27.23 14.96 29.90
N PHE A 32 -27.27 14.43 31.12
CA PHE A 32 -26.50 13.25 31.53
C PHE A 32 -26.96 12.00 30.77
N TYR A 33 -28.26 11.82 30.59
CA TYR A 33 -28.86 10.76 29.78
C TYR A 33 -28.51 10.90 28.29
N TRP A 34 -28.38 12.12 27.77
CA TRP A 34 -27.98 12.34 26.38
C TRP A 34 -26.48 12.07 26.16
N TYR A 35 -25.61 12.56 27.03
CA TYR A 35 -24.16 12.28 26.97
C TYR A 35 -23.85 10.78 27.16
N LEU A 36 -24.48 10.12 28.14
CA LEU A 36 -24.33 8.68 28.34
C LEU A 36 -25.08 7.86 27.26
N GLY A 37 -26.18 8.36 26.72
CA GLY A 37 -27.02 7.64 25.75
C GLY A 37 -26.51 7.72 24.31
N ALA A 38 -25.78 8.77 23.94
CA ALA A 38 -25.20 8.95 22.61
C ALA A 38 -24.08 7.94 22.33
N GLU A 39 -23.16 7.74 23.28
CA GLU A 39 -22.03 6.81 23.13
C GLU A 39 -22.24 5.45 23.81
N ARG A 40 -23.22 5.31 24.71
CA ARG A 40 -23.48 4.08 25.49
C ARG A 40 -24.92 3.57 25.36
N ARG A 41 -25.32 3.24 24.13
CA ARG A 41 -26.47 2.36 23.86
C ARG A 41 -26.34 1.04 24.64
N TRP A 42 -27.20 0.86 25.65
CA TRP A 42 -27.49 -0.37 26.42
C TRP A 42 -26.44 -1.52 26.40
N THR A 43 -25.30 -1.31 27.05
CA THR A 43 -24.29 -2.36 27.35
C THR A 43 -24.17 -2.70 28.84
N PHE A 44 -25.10 -2.24 29.67
CA PHE A 44 -25.06 -2.39 31.14
C PHE A 44 -26.03 -3.44 31.73
N LEU A 45 -26.89 -4.05 30.91
CA LEU A 45 -27.81 -5.13 31.33
C LEU A 45 -27.74 -6.39 30.43
N GLY A 46 -27.01 -6.32 29.32
CA GLY A 46 -26.37 -7.46 28.72
C GLY A 46 -24.87 -7.17 28.67
N GLY A 47 -24.04 -8.09 29.15
CA GLY A 47 -22.59 -7.99 28.93
C GLY A 47 -22.29 -7.94 27.43
N SER A 48 -21.18 -7.31 27.04
CA SER A 48 -20.79 -7.22 25.63
C SER A 48 -20.52 -8.63 25.08
N ALA A 49 -21.53 -9.22 24.44
CA ALA A 49 -21.46 -10.56 23.88
C ALA A 49 -20.57 -10.50 22.63
N VAL A 50 -19.30 -10.87 22.81
CA VAL A 50 -18.33 -10.96 21.72
C VAL A 50 -18.92 -11.85 20.60
N PRO A 51 -18.90 -11.42 19.32
CA PRO A 51 -19.39 -12.24 18.23
C PRO A 51 -18.72 -13.63 18.22
N GLY A 52 -19.52 -14.69 18.34
CA GLY A 52 -19.04 -16.08 18.50
C GLY A 52 -18.88 -16.57 19.95
N GLY A 53 -19.18 -15.75 20.96
CA GLY A 53 -19.09 -16.10 22.39
C GLY A 53 -17.67 -16.50 22.80
N ALA A 54 -17.55 -17.56 23.61
CA ALA A 54 -16.25 -18.07 24.08
C ALA A 54 -15.24 -18.40 22.95
N ALA A 55 -15.71 -18.78 21.75
CA ALA A 55 -14.84 -18.96 20.60
C ALA A 55 -14.35 -17.62 20.02
N GLY A 56 -15.21 -16.60 20.02
CA GLY A 56 -14.85 -15.23 19.65
C GLY A 56 -13.90 -14.58 20.65
N GLU A 57 -14.07 -14.81 21.95
CA GLU A 57 -13.17 -14.34 23.01
C GLU A 57 -11.76 -14.96 22.87
N CYS A 58 -11.68 -16.27 22.61
CA CYS A 58 -10.43 -16.93 22.22
C CYS A 58 -9.80 -16.26 20.98
N LEU A 59 -10.61 -16.01 19.94
CA LEU A 59 -10.11 -15.41 18.70
C LEU A 59 -9.57 -14.00 18.92
N GLN A 60 -10.20 -13.17 19.76
CA GLN A 60 -9.69 -11.84 20.09
C GLN A 60 -8.34 -11.90 20.84
N SER A 61 -8.16 -12.88 21.73
CA SER A 61 -6.87 -13.14 22.39
C SER A 61 -5.76 -13.56 21.39
N GLU A 62 -6.14 -14.27 20.32
CA GLU A 62 -5.23 -14.61 19.23
C GLU A 62 -4.94 -13.41 18.30
N ILE A 63 -5.97 -12.63 17.91
CA ILE A 63 -5.83 -11.41 17.10
C ILE A 63 -4.87 -10.43 17.79
N HIS A 64 -4.99 -10.23 19.10
CA HIS A 64 -4.14 -9.33 19.87
C HIS A 64 -2.63 -9.64 19.74
N LYS A 65 -2.24 -10.89 19.44
CA LYS A 65 -0.83 -11.28 19.28
C LYS A 65 -0.19 -10.72 18.00
N TRP A 66 -1.00 -10.34 17.02
CA TRP A 66 -0.52 -9.86 15.72
C TRP A 66 -1.22 -8.59 15.21
N LYS A 67 -2.25 -8.07 15.91
CA LYS A 67 -2.98 -6.85 15.53
C LYS A 67 -2.03 -5.67 15.26
N SER A 68 -0.99 -5.49 16.08
CA SER A 68 -0.01 -4.41 15.92
C SER A 68 0.74 -4.43 14.57
N ILE A 69 0.80 -5.57 13.87
CA ILE A 69 1.34 -5.69 12.51
C ILE A 69 0.43 -4.95 11.51
N ALA A 70 -0.89 -5.12 11.64
CA ALA A 70 -1.87 -4.40 10.82
C ALA A 70 -2.01 -2.93 11.25
N ASP A 71 -1.96 -2.63 12.55
CA ASP A 71 -1.98 -1.24 13.06
C ASP A 71 -0.76 -0.41 12.56
N ARG A 72 0.38 -1.06 12.29
CA ARG A 72 1.56 -0.45 11.61
C ARG A 72 1.48 -0.45 10.08
N GLY A 73 0.40 -0.94 9.47
CA GLY A 73 0.26 -1.05 8.02
C GLY A 73 1.13 -2.14 7.36
N GLU A 74 1.72 -3.04 8.13
CA GLU A 74 2.58 -4.15 7.65
C GLU A 74 1.79 -5.41 7.25
N GLY A 75 0.46 -5.33 7.30
CA GLY A 75 -0.48 -6.33 6.82
C GLY A 75 -1.92 -5.83 6.85
N LEU A 76 -2.85 -6.68 6.41
CA LEU A 76 -4.30 -6.48 6.61
C LEU A 76 -4.92 -7.74 7.24
N TYR A 77 -6.04 -7.59 7.95
CA TYR A 77 -6.76 -8.74 8.51
C TYR A 77 -8.26 -8.64 8.27
N SER A 78 -8.91 -9.80 8.20
CA SER A 78 -10.35 -9.96 7.99
C SER A 78 -10.93 -10.85 9.09
N THR A 79 -12.18 -10.59 9.49
CA THR A 79 -12.91 -11.40 10.47
C THR A 79 -14.35 -11.61 9.99
N HIS A 80 -15.04 -12.65 10.47
CA HIS A 80 -16.47 -12.82 10.12
C HIS A 80 -17.35 -11.61 10.54
N SER A 81 -16.94 -10.83 11.54
CA SER A 81 -17.61 -9.59 11.95
C SER A 81 -17.28 -8.36 11.10
N ASP A 82 -16.14 -8.37 10.40
CA ASP A 82 -15.63 -7.28 9.57
C ASP A 82 -14.92 -7.90 8.35
N PRO A 83 -15.70 -8.35 7.33
CA PRO A 83 -15.17 -9.08 6.19
C PRO A 83 -14.62 -8.11 5.13
N LEU A 84 -13.34 -8.25 4.80
CA LEU A 84 -12.72 -7.49 3.71
C LEU A 84 -13.00 -8.14 2.35
N ASP A 85 -13.44 -7.33 1.37
CA ASP A 85 -13.41 -7.69 -0.06
C ASP A 85 -11.97 -7.58 -0.59
N THR A 86 -11.13 -8.52 -0.16
CA THR A 86 -9.67 -8.53 -0.44
C THR A 86 -9.15 -9.97 -0.27
N PRO A 87 -8.64 -10.64 -1.32
CA PRO A 87 -8.26 -12.05 -1.26
C PRO A 87 -6.96 -12.26 -0.49
N PHE A 88 -6.93 -13.31 0.33
CA PHE A 88 -5.75 -13.73 1.09
C PHE A 88 -4.91 -14.69 0.23
N VAL A 89 -3.91 -14.15 -0.45
CA VAL A 89 -3.00 -14.91 -1.33
C VAL A 89 -1.58 -14.94 -0.77
N THR A 90 -0.84 -16.01 -1.07
CA THR A 90 0.64 -16.04 -0.92
C THR A 90 1.26 -16.51 -2.24
N GLY A 91 2.36 -15.90 -2.66
CA GLY A 91 2.99 -16.23 -3.93
C GLY A 91 4.47 -15.88 -4.00
N ASN A 92 5.17 -16.47 -4.97
CA ASN A 92 6.57 -16.19 -5.26
C ASN A 92 6.85 -15.89 -6.75
N GLY A 93 5.79 -15.70 -7.54
CA GLY A 93 5.83 -15.49 -8.99
C GLY A 93 5.95 -16.76 -9.85
N HIS A 94 6.30 -17.91 -9.26
CA HIS A 94 6.16 -19.21 -9.94
C HIS A 94 4.86 -19.90 -9.50
N ILE A 95 4.59 -19.91 -8.20
CA ILE A 95 3.31 -20.28 -7.61
C ILE A 95 2.62 -19.06 -7.01
N LEU A 96 1.29 -19.03 -7.10
CA LEU A 96 0.41 -18.11 -6.39
C LEU A 96 -0.78 -18.92 -5.87
N ILE A 97 -1.04 -18.83 -4.56
CA ILE A 97 -2.04 -19.66 -3.88
C ILE A 97 -3.10 -18.74 -3.29
N ASP A 98 -4.33 -18.93 -3.75
CA ASP A 98 -5.55 -18.35 -3.20
C ASP A 98 -5.99 -19.22 -2.01
N VAL A 99 -5.79 -18.72 -0.79
CA VAL A 99 -6.01 -19.50 0.44
C VAL A 99 -7.49 -19.66 0.73
N ASP A 100 -8.30 -18.65 0.38
CA ASP A 100 -9.74 -18.61 0.58
C ASP A 100 -10.46 -19.56 -0.40
N ALA A 101 -10.18 -19.44 -1.70
CA ALA A 101 -10.75 -20.31 -2.73
C ALA A 101 -10.09 -21.70 -2.80
N ASN A 102 -8.99 -21.91 -2.08
CA ASN A 102 -8.11 -23.09 -2.16
C ASN A 102 -7.74 -23.43 -3.61
N LYS A 103 -7.06 -22.48 -4.30
CA LYS A 103 -6.63 -22.63 -5.70
C LYS A 103 -5.15 -22.33 -5.87
N LEU A 104 -4.44 -23.29 -6.47
CA LEU A 104 -3.09 -23.09 -6.97
C LEU A 104 -3.14 -22.51 -8.38
N TRP A 105 -2.44 -21.40 -8.58
CA TRP A 105 -2.11 -20.80 -9.87
C TRP A 105 -0.61 -20.96 -10.11
N VAL A 106 -0.21 -21.22 -11.35
CA VAL A 106 1.19 -21.49 -11.71
C VAL A 106 1.63 -20.71 -12.95
N ALA A 107 2.87 -20.22 -12.94
CA ALA A 107 3.51 -19.67 -14.12
C ALA A 107 4.00 -20.80 -15.04
N SER A 108 3.80 -20.64 -16.34
CA SER A 108 4.29 -21.57 -17.38
C SER A 108 5.76 -21.36 -17.76
N SER A 109 6.41 -20.29 -17.29
CA SER A 109 7.85 -20.07 -17.44
C SER A 109 8.39 -19.32 -16.22
N SER A 110 9.70 -19.40 -16.00
CA SER A 110 10.41 -18.68 -14.94
C SER A 110 10.78 -17.24 -15.32
N GLN A 111 10.69 -16.89 -16.61
CA GLN A 111 11.09 -15.58 -17.13
C GLN A 111 10.23 -14.44 -16.55
N PRO A 112 10.84 -13.41 -15.92
CA PRO A 112 10.09 -12.30 -15.34
C PRO A 112 9.30 -11.47 -16.37
N GLY A 113 8.14 -10.98 -15.96
CA GLY A 113 7.44 -9.87 -16.64
C GLY A 113 6.78 -10.19 -17.98
N SER A 114 6.47 -11.46 -18.29
CA SER A 114 5.58 -11.84 -19.42
C SER A 114 4.99 -13.26 -19.35
N ALA A 115 5.46 -14.14 -18.46
CA ALA A 115 4.99 -15.54 -18.41
C ALA A 115 3.48 -15.62 -18.09
N PRO A 116 2.65 -16.31 -18.91
CA PRO A 116 1.24 -16.49 -18.59
C PRO A 116 1.07 -17.40 -17.38
N VAL A 117 0.22 -16.95 -16.45
CA VAL A 117 -0.12 -17.63 -15.20
C VAL A 117 -1.47 -18.31 -15.37
N HIS A 118 -1.53 -19.61 -15.06
CA HIS A 118 -2.69 -20.45 -15.31
C HIS A 118 -3.28 -21.00 -14.00
N GLN A 119 -4.61 -20.98 -13.89
CA GLN A 119 -5.32 -21.63 -12.80
C GLN A 119 -5.25 -23.15 -12.95
N THR A 120 -4.91 -23.86 -11.87
CA THR A 120 -4.97 -25.33 -11.82
C THR A 120 -6.26 -25.80 -11.16
N GLU A 121 -6.61 -27.08 -11.37
CA GLU A 121 -7.68 -27.75 -10.61
C GLU A 121 -7.17 -28.30 -9.27
N HIS A 122 -5.85 -28.33 -9.05
CA HIS A 122 -5.21 -28.76 -7.82
C HIS A 122 -5.59 -27.82 -6.65
N SER A 123 -5.84 -28.42 -5.49
CA SER A 123 -6.22 -27.72 -4.27
C SER A 123 -5.09 -27.88 -3.26
N PRO A 124 -4.23 -26.85 -3.06
CA PRO A 124 -2.98 -27.00 -2.29
C PRO A 124 -3.22 -27.04 -0.77
N ARG A 125 -4.35 -26.55 -0.26
CA ARG A 125 -4.64 -26.50 1.18
C ARG A 125 -5.24 -27.83 1.65
N VAL A 126 -4.49 -28.53 2.49
CA VAL A 126 -5.01 -29.66 3.29
C VAL A 126 -5.90 -29.08 4.39
N ASN A 127 -7.04 -29.69 4.71
CA ASN A 127 -7.99 -29.10 5.66
C ASN A 127 -7.85 -29.75 7.05
N VAL A 128 -7.86 -28.92 8.08
CA VAL A 128 -7.64 -29.30 9.48
C VAL A 128 -8.91 -29.01 10.29
N HIS A 129 -9.57 -30.04 10.83
CA HIS A 129 -10.89 -29.88 11.47
C HIS A 129 -10.94 -30.46 12.89
N LEU A 130 -11.36 -29.64 13.86
CA LEU A 130 -11.61 -30.10 15.23
C LEU A 130 -12.90 -30.93 15.28
N VAL A 131 -12.77 -32.19 15.72
CA VAL A 131 -13.88 -33.14 15.82
C VAL A 131 -14.81 -32.74 16.96
N GLY A 132 -16.12 -32.63 16.68
CA GLY A 132 -17.12 -32.29 17.70
C GLY A 132 -17.18 -30.81 18.11
N ARG A 133 -16.58 -29.91 17.31
CA ARG A 133 -16.75 -28.45 17.45
C ARG A 133 -18.23 -28.06 17.45
N ARG A 134 -18.64 -27.17 18.38
CA ARG A 134 -20.01 -26.60 18.43
C ARG A 134 -20.08 -25.13 18.03
N ALA A 135 -19.02 -24.39 18.32
CA ALA A 135 -18.81 -23.02 17.88
C ALA A 135 -17.38 -22.90 17.38
N GLU A 136 -17.18 -22.13 16.31
CA GLU A 136 -15.90 -21.84 15.69
C GLU A 136 -15.92 -20.36 15.30
N ALA A 137 -14.81 -19.66 15.52
CA ALA A 137 -14.62 -18.27 15.14
C ALA A 137 -13.28 -18.15 14.40
N GLU A 138 -13.24 -17.38 13.33
CA GLU A 138 -12.13 -17.34 12.38
C GLU A 138 -11.68 -15.90 12.04
N ALA A 139 -10.37 -15.73 11.90
CA ALA A 139 -9.74 -14.53 11.36
C ALA A 139 -8.59 -14.91 10.40
N TYR A 140 -8.36 -14.06 9.41
CA TYR A 140 -7.25 -14.15 8.46
C TYR A 140 -6.36 -12.91 8.56
N LEU A 141 -5.04 -13.09 8.50
CA LEU A 141 -4.04 -12.02 8.43
C LEU A 141 -3.17 -12.23 7.18
N LEU A 142 -3.04 -11.20 6.36
CA LEU A 142 -2.10 -11.10 5.24
C LEU A 142 -0.90 -10.27 5.69
N GLY A 143 0.25 -10.90 5.93
CA GLY A 143 1.44 -10.22 6.47
C GLY A 143 2.43 -9.85 5.37
N TYR A 144 2.45 -8.59 4.94
CA TYR A 144 3.22 -8.14 3.77
C TYR A 144 4.72 -8.43 3.91
N ARG A 145 5.36 -7.94 5.00
CA ARG A 145 6.79 -8.21 5.29
C ARG A 145 7.11 -9.66 5.60
N LYS A 146 6.10 -10.48 5.91
CA LYS A 146 6.26 -11.91 6.22
C LYS A 146 6.09 -12.82 5.01
N GLY A 147 5.54 -12.33 3.89
CA GLY A 147 5.26 -13.12 2.69
C GLY A 147 4.09 -14.11 2.80
N ALA A 148 3.39 -14.12 3.93
CA ALA A 148 2.55 -15.24 4.36
C ALA A 148 1.11 -14.82 4.70
N VAL A 149 0.20 -15.79 4.53
CA VAL A 149 -1.18 -15.72 5.06
C VAL A 149 -1.24 -16.55 6.34
N LEU A 150 -1.86 -16.01 7.40
CA LEU A 150 -2.14 -16.71 8.64
C LEU A 150 -3.67 -16.81 8.83
N SER A 151 -4.22 -18.02 8.79
CA SER A 151 -5.57 -18.28 9.34
C SER A 151 -5.45 -18.63 10.82
N VAL A 152 -6.35 -18.11 11.64
CA VAL A 152 -6.54 -18.54 13.03
C VAL A 152 -8.01 -18.87 13.27
N ARG A 153 -8.25 -20.09 13.76
CA ARG A 153 -9.57 -20.60 14.13
C ARG A 153 -9.60 -21.03 15.58
N CYS A 154 -10.44 -20.40 16.38
CA CYS A 154 -10.75 -20.83 17.74
C CYS A 154 -12.04 -21.64 17.74
N ALA A 155 -12.02 -22.86 18.28
CA ALA A 155 -13.17 -23.76 18.31
C ALA A 155 -13.43 -24.32 19.72
N SER A 156 -14.70 -24.31 20.14
CA SER A 156 -15.12 -24.86 21.44
C SER A 156 -15.58 -26.32 21.30
N PRO A 157 -14.89 -27.29 21.93
CA PRO A 157 -15.34 -28.68 22.03
C PRO A 157 -16.45 -28.81 23.09
N ALA A 158 -17.65 -29.17 22.64
CA ALA A 158 -18.80 -29.66 23.43
C ALA A 158 -19.05 -29.04 24.83
N ALA A 159 -20.00 -28.10 24.89
CA ALA A 159 -20.70 -27.64 26.10
C ALA A 159 -19.91 -26.82 27.14
N VAL A 160 -18.65 -26.45 26.86
CA VAL A 160 -17.90 -25.50 27.70
C VAL A 160 -18.26 -24.06 27.35
N GLN A 161 -18.58 -23.26 28.37
CA GLN A 161 -18.96 -21.83 28.25
C GLN A 161 -17.78 -20.86 28.45
N SER A 162 -16.58 -21.37 28.75
CA SER A 162 -15.37 -20.60 29.02
C SER A 162 -14.48 -20.48 27.79
N ALA A 163 -13.92 -19.29 27.54
CA ALA A 163 -12.90 -19.08 26.51
C ALA A 163 -11.57 -19.78 26.83
N LEU A 164 -11.30 -20.08 28.11
CA LEU A 164 -10.04 -20.68 28.58
C LEU A 164 -9.83 -22.12 28.11
N ASP A 165 -10.90 -22.83 27.73
CA ASP A 165 -10.87 -24.22 27.25
C ASP A 165 -11.00 -24.32 25.71
N CYS A 166 -10.93 -23.18 25.01
CA CYS A 166 -11.10 -23.13 23.56
C CYS A 166 -9.81 -23.57 22.84
N VAL A 167 -9.93 -24.50 21.89
CA VAL A 167 -8.79 -25.01 21.11
C VAL A 167 -8.51 -24.03 19.97
N SER A 168 -7.28 -23.53 19.88
CA SER A 168 -6.86 -22.63 18.80
C SER A 168 -6.03 -23.40 17.76
N ILE A 169 -6.44 -23.33 16.50
CA ILE A 169 -5.75 -23.84 15.33
C ILE A 169 -5.21 -22.63 14.57
N ARG A 170 -3.88 -22.55 14.39
CA ARG A 170 -3.21 -21.58 13.53
C ARG A 170 -2.66 -22.30 12.30
N GLU A 171 -2.86 -21.72 11.13
CA GLU A 171 -2.33 -22.23 9.86
C GLU A 171 -1.62 -21.09 9.10
N GLU A 172 -0.30 -21.21 8.92
CA GLU A 172 0.52 -20.24 8.18
C GLU A 172 0.87 -20.82 6.80
N PHE A 173 0.46 -20.12 5.74
CA PHE A 173 0.59 -20.51 4.34
C PHE A 173 1.69 -19.66 3.67
N ILE A 174 2.67 -20.34 3.08
CA ILE A 174 3.93 -19.74 2.62
C ILE A 174 4.30 -20.25 1.22
N ALA A 175 4.32 -19.38 0.22
CA ALA A 175 5.07 -19.61 -1.02
C ALA A 175 6.54 -19.20 -0.81
N HIS A 176 7.47 -20.15 -0.82
CA HIS A 176 8.86 -19.86 -0.44
C HIS A 176 9.54 -18.92 -1.44
N ARG A 177 10.18 -17.84 -0.95
CA ARG A 177 10.61 -16.73 -1.82
C ARG A 177 11.88 -17.03 -2.61
N SER A 178 12.86 -17.69 -1.96
CA SER A 178 14.15 -18.10 -2.54
C SER A 178 14.17 -19.54 -3.07
N ARG A 179 13.00 -20.20 -3.16
CA ARG A 179 12.85 -21.56 -3.73
C ARG A 179 11.52 -21.60 -4.48
N PRO A 180 11.49 -21.23 -5.78
CA PRO A 180 10.23 -20.95 -6.48
C PRO A 180 9.22 -22.10 -6.51
N ASN A 181 9.71 -23.34 -6.42
CA ASN A 181 8.90 -24.55 -6.47
C ASN A 181 8.21 -24.89 -5.13
N VAL A 182 8.57 -24.24 -4.01
CA VAL A 182 8.25 -24.72 -2.66
C VAL A 182 7.08 -23.96 -2.03
N TYR A 183 6.08 -24.73 -1.58
CA TYR A 183 4.96 -24.27 -0.76
C TYR A 183 4.99 -24.95 0.61
N LEU A 184 4.59 -24.22 1.66
CA LEU A 184 4.44 -24.76 3.02
C LEU A 184 3.08 -24.35 3.62
N GLN A 185 2.48 -25.30 4.34
CA GLN A 185 1.34 -25.07 5.24
C GLN A 185 1.76 -25.53 6.63
N ARG A 186 1.96 -24.58 7.54
CA ARG A 186 2.44 -24.82 8.91
C ARG A 186 1.25 -24.86 9.86
N ILE A 187 1.03 -26.00 10.52
CA ILE A 187 -0.10 -26.23 11.42
C ILE A 187 0.40 -26.16 12.86
N HIS A 188 -0.19 -25.29 13.67
CA HIS A 188 0.04 -25.21 15.11
C HIS A 188 -1.30 -25.24 15.85
N ILE A 189 -1.42 -26.14 16.83
CA ILE A 189 -2.67 -26.40 17.55
C ILE A 189 -2.37 -26.32 19.05
N ASN A 190 -2.95 -25.35 19.74
CA ASN A 190 -2.88 -25.26 21.19
C ASN A 190 -4.21 -25.75 21.80
N ASN A 191 -4.12 -26.72 22.71
CA ASN A 191 -5.23 -27.26 23.48
C ASN A 191 -5.10 -26.88 24.96
N PRO A 192 -5.66 -25.74 25.39
CA PRO A 192 -5.64 -25.32 26.79
C PRO A 192 -6.70 -26.02 27.64
N SER A 193 -7.52 -26.93 27.08
CA SER A 193 -8.56 -27.65 27.83
C SER A 193 -8.02 -28.80 28.69
N ASP A 194 -8.84 -29.28 29.62
CA ASP A 194 -8.57 -30.49 30.42
C ASP A 194 -8.79 -31.82 29.65
N ARG A 195 -9.04 -31.78 28.33
CA ARG A 195 -9.46 -32.95 27.52
C ARG A 195 -8.56 -33.14 26.31
N VAL A 196 -8.53 -34.35 25.75
CA VAL A 196 -7.82 -34.63 24.49
C VAL A 196 -8.63 -34.06 23.31
N ALA A 197 -8.04 -33.13 22.56
CA ALA A 197 -8.59 -32.64 21.31
C ALA A 197 -8.28 -33.63 20.18
N ASN A 198 -9.31 -34.09 19.48
CA ASN A 198 -9.16 -34.91 18.27
C ASN A 198 -9.33 -34.00 17.05
N VAL A 199 -8.34 -34.01 16.16
CA VAL A 199 -8.32 -33.18 14.96
C VAL A 199 -8.12 -34.09 13.76
N ASP A 200 -9.08 -34.08 12.84
CA ASP A 200 -9.03 -34.86 11.61
C ASP A 200 -8.36 -34.00 10.51
N ILE A 201 -7.44 -34.60 9.77
CA ILE A 201 -6.77 -34.00 8.61
C ILE A 201 -7.35 -34.63 7.34
N THR A 202 -7.89 -33.80 6.45
CA THR A 202 -8.39 -34.25 5.14
C THR A 202 -7.62 -33.59 4.00
N PRO A 203 -6.91 -34.34 3.13
CA PRO A 203 -6.42 -33.79 1.88
C PRO A 203 -7.61 -33.33 1.03
N SER A 204 -7.45 -32.20 0.34
CA SER A 204 -8.47 -31.69 -0.58
C SER A 204 -8.45 -32.49 -1.88
N SER A 205 -9.07 -33.68 -1.83
CA SER A 205 -9.21 -34.60 -2.97
C SER A 205 -9.65 -33.83 -4.22
N PRO A 206 -9.01 -34.07 -5.38
CA PRO A 206 -9.58 -33.69 -6.66
C PRO A 206 -11.01 -34.22 -6.77
N GLY A 207 -11.91 -33.42 -7.35
CA GLY A 207 -13.27 -33.86 -7.62
C GLY A 207 -13.29 -34.97 -8.67
N SER A 208 -14.32 -35.83 -8.67
CA SER A 208 -14.47 -37.01 -9.56
C SER A 208 -14.52 -36.71 -11.09
N ARG A 209 -14.31 -35.46 -11.50
CA ARG A 209 -14.17 -35.02 -12.89
C ARG A 209 -12.90 -34.18 -13.14
N SER A 210 -11.94 -34.18 -12.22
CA SER A 210 -10.71 -33.41 -12.36
C SER A 210 -9.71 -34.10 -13.30
N ARG A 211 -8.90 -33.29 -13.98
CA ARG A 211 -7.72 -33.69 -14.76
C ARG A 211 -6.46 -33.93 -13.91
N PHE A 212 -6.57 -33.84 -12.59
CA PHE A 212 -5.50 -34.21 -11.66
C PHE A 212 -5.73 -35.62 -11.11
N SER A 213 -4.75 -36.50 -11.34
CA SER A 213 -4.59 -37.74 -10.57
C SER A 213 -3.85 -37.45 -9.26
N SER A 214 -3.98 -38.34 -8.28
CA SER A 214 -3.00 -38.46 -7.20
C SER A 214 -2.71 -39.92 -6.86
N SER A 215 -1.54 -40.13 -6.26
CA SER A 215 -0.96 -41.43 -5.93
C SER A 215 -0.09 -41.28 -4.68
N VAL A 216 0.00 -42.34 -3.87
CA VAL A 216 0.87 -42.35 -2.69
C VAL A 216 2.15 -43.12 -3.03
N ASP A 217 3.29 -42.56 -2.64
CA ASP A 217 4.63 -43.08 -2.88
C ASP A 217 5.46 -42.98 -1.58
N THR A 218 6.64 -43.61 -1.53
CA THR A 218 7.50 -43.62 -0.33
C THR A 218 8.89 -43.07 -0.65
N LEU A 219 9.31 -42.04 0.09
CA LEU A 219 10.56 -41.31 -0.09
C LEU A 219 11.24 -41.13 1.27
N ASP A 220 12.45 -41.67 1.44
CA ASP A 220 13.25 -41.64 2.68
C ASP A 220 12.43 -42.07 3.92
N ASP A 221 11.82 -43.27 3.83
CA ASP A 221 10.86 -43.88 4.78
C ASP A 221 9.62 -43.03 5.15
N ARG A 222 9.27 -42.02 4.33
CA ARG A 222 8.08 -41.17 4.53
C ARG A 222 7.11 -41.31 3.36
N GLU A 223 5.81 -41.39 3.68
CA GLU A 223 4.76 -41.30 2.66
C GLU A 223 4.68 -39.88 2.07
N VAL A 224 4.64 -39.81 0.74
CA VAL A 224 4.37 -38.60 -0.03
C VAL A 224 3.19 -38.82 -0.96
N GLU A 225 2.40 -37.78 -1.19
CA GLU A 225 1.36 -37.77 -2.22
C GLU A 225 1.91 -37.08 -3.48
N LEU A 226 1.99 -37.83 -4.57
CA LEU A 226 2.30 -37.35 -5.91
C LEU A 226 0.97 -37.07 -6.63
N SER A 227 0.67 -35.80 -6.88
CA SER A 227 -0.46 -35.36 -7.71
C SER A 227 0.05 -34.77 -9.03
N SER A 228 -0.64 -35.04 -10.13
CA SER A 228 -0.24 -34.59 -11.46
C SER A 228 -1.44 -34.34 -12.36
N GLY A 229 -1.39 -33.29 -13.18
CA GLY A 229 -2.48 -32.94 -14.09
C GLY A 229 -2.08 -31.90 -15.13
N THR A 230 -2.93 -31.72 -16.14
CA THR A 230 -2.67 -30.82 -17.28
C THR A 230 -3.59 -29.61 -17.29
N VAL A 231 -3.01 -28.43 -17.50
CA VAL A 231 -3.74 -27.20 -17.83
C VAL A 231 -3.68 -27.01 -19.34
N GLN A 232 -4.83 -26.65 -19.94
CA GLN A 232 -4.92 -26.43 -21.38
C GLN A 232 -4.51 -24.99 -21.71
N VAL A 233 -3.73 -24.83 -22.77
CA VAL A 233 -3.27 -23.55 -23.31
C VAL A 233 -3.79 -23.41 -24.75
N GLU A 234 -3.70 -22.21 -25.32
CA GLU A 234 -4.04 -21.98 -26.72
C GLU A 234 -3.20 -22.88 -27.67
N ASN A 235 -3.69 -23.07 -28.90
CA ASN A 235 -3.02 -23.88 -29.94
C ASN A 235 -2.80 -25.37 -29.58
N SER A 236 -3.68 -25.95 -28.76
CA SER A 236 -3.66 -27.37 -28.36
C SER A 236 -2.39 -27.80 -27.60
N GLN A 237 -1.69 -26.85 -26.99
CA GLN A 237 -0.59 -27.12 -26.07
C GLN A 237 -1.11 -27.28 -24.63
N VAL A 238 -0.36 -28.02 -23.81
CA VAL A 238 -0.65 -28.20 -22.39
C VAL A 238 0.54 -27.78 -21.53
N VAL A 239 0.24 -27.18 -20.38
CA VAL A 239 1.19 -27.04 -19.27
C VAL A 239 0.95 -28.22 -18.33
N LEU A 240 1.96 -29.05 -18.15
CA LEU A 240 1.94 -30.15 -17.21
C LEU A 240 2.34 -29.63 -15.82
N VAL A 241 1.59 -30.02 -14.79
CA VAL A 241 1.85 -29.67 -13.39
C VAL A 241 2.03 -30.94 -12.58
N VAL A 242 3.10 -31.00 -11.80
CA VAL A 242 3.39 -32.08 -10.85
C VAL A 242 3.58 -31.48 -9.46
N VAL A 243 2.89 -32.05 -8.48
CA VAL A 243 2.97 -31.64 -7.06
C VAL A 243 3.34 -32.86 -6.24
N VAL A 244 4.44 -32.79 -5.49
CA VAL A 244 4.81 -33.78 -4.48
C VAL A 244 4.57 -33.15 -3.11
N THR A 245 3.75 -33.77 -2.27
CA THR A 245 3.39 -33.25 -0.94
C THR A 245 3.75 -34.26 0.15
N ARG A 246 4.41 -33.83 1.23
CA ARG A 246 4.62 -34.65 2.43
C ARG A 246 3.27 -34.99 3.06
N LYS A 247 2.94 -36.28 3.14
CA LYS A 247 1.68 -36.75 3.73
C LYS A 247 1.72 -36.69 5.26
N LEU A 248 0.60 -36.33 5.88
CA LEU A 248 0.41 -36.38 7.34
C LEU A 248 -0.56 -37.51 7.73
N LYS A 249 -0.58 -37.85 9.02
CA LYS A 249 -1.56 -38.78 9.58
C LYS A 249 -2.96 -38.16 9.54
N ASN A 250 -3.95 -38.86 8.99
CA ASN A 250 -5.34 -38.39 8.83
C ASN A 250 -6.03 -37.97 10.15
N ARG A 251 -5.44 -38.26 11.32
CA ARG A 251 -5.92 -37.82 12.63
C ARG A 251 -4.75 -37.50 13.57
N ILE A 252 -4.83 -36.34 14.21
CA ILE A 252 -3.99 -35.90 15.33
C ILE A 252 -4.78 -36.02 16.64
N GLN A 253 -4.10 -36.39 17.71
CA GLN A 253 -4.59 -36.27 19.08
C GLN A 253 -3.68 -35.29 19.84
N VAL A 254 -4.24 -34.17 20.28
CA VAL A 254 -3.52 -33.17 21.08
C VAL A 254 -3.95 -33.36 22.54
N ALA A 255 -3.00 -33.65 23.42
CA ALA A 255 -3.28 -33.92 24.84
C ALA A 255 -3.82 -32.66 25.56
N ALA A 256 -4.42 -32.85 26.74
CA ALA A 256 -4.83 -31.75 27.60
C ALA A 256 -3.62 -30.87 27.98
N LYS A 257 -3.83 -29.55 28.07
CA LYS A 257 -2.80 -28.53 28.37
C LYS A 257 -1.52 -28.68 27.52
N SER A 258 -1.66 -28.97 26.22
CA SER A 258 -0.51 -29.20 25.34
C SER A 258 -0.66 -28.57 23.96
N GLU A 259 0.48 -28.36 23.31
CA GLU A 259 0.57 -27.84 21.94
C GLU A 259 1.07 -28.93 20.99
N TYR A 260 0.57 -28.89 19.75
CA TYR A 260 1.05 -29.70 18.63
C TYR A 260 1.52 -28.78 17.51
N SER A 261 2.57 -29.16 16.79
CA SER A 261 3.03 -28.44 15.61
C SER A 261 3.59 -29.40 14.56
N ASP A 262 3.17 -29.25 13.31
CA ASP A 262 3.71 -29.99 12.16
C ASP A 262 3.62 -29.12 10.90
N ASN A 263 4.38 -29.47 9.86
CA ASN A 263 4.54 -28.66 8.66
C ASN A 263 4.33 -29.53 7.42
N ILE A 264 3.27 -29.23 6.66
CA ILE A 264 3.06 -29.77 5.33
C ILE A 264 3.98 -29.03 4.39
N LEU A 265 4.70 -29.79 3.57
CA LEU A 265 5.64 -29.30 2.59
C LEU A 265 5.20 -29.83 1.23
N SER A 266 5.15 -28.94 0.23
CA SER A 266 4.84 -29.30 -1.16
C SER A 266 5.88 -28.73 -2.11
N VAL A 267 6.21 -29.51 -3.12
CA VAL A 267 7.09 -29.14 -4.24
C VAL A 267 6.26 -29.18 -5.51
N VAL A 268 6.10 -28.02 -6.15
CA VAL A 268 5.34 -27.79 -7.38
C VAL A 268 6.32 -27.58 -8.53
N TRP A 269 6.24 -28.42 -9.57
CA TRP A 269 7.01 -28.30 -10.81
C TRP A 269 6.04 -28.16 -11.99
N THR A 270 6.37 -27.29 -12.95
CA THR A 270 5.60 -27.13 -14.20
C THR A 270 6.49 -27.28 -15.43
N SER A 271 5.86 -27.61 -16.56
CA SER A 271 6.47 -27.47 -17.88
C SER A 271 6.18 -26.10 -18.50
N GLU A 272 7.02 -25.70 -19.45
CA GLU A 272 6.60 -24.79 -20.51
C GLU A 272 5.46 -25.42 -21.36
N PRO A 273 4.72 -24.67 -22.18
CA PRO A 273 3.66 -25.23 -23.02
C PRO A 273 4.21 -26.29 -24.00
N ILE A 274 3.77 -27.54 -23.83
CA ILE A 274 4.19 -28.68 -24.65
C ILE A 274 3.05 -29.23 -25.51
N GLU A 275 3.41 -29.85 -26.62
CA GLU A 275 2.53 -30.74 -27.37
C GLU A 275 2.26 -32.03 -26.56
N SER A 276 1.05 -32.60 -26.71
CA SER A 276 0.68 -33.90 -26.13
C SER A 276 1.62 -35.06 -26.51
N SER A 277 2.36 -34.92 -27.62
CA SER A 277 3.39 -35.86 -28.10
C SER A 277 4.56 -36.05 -27.12
N LYS A 278 4.84 -35.07 -26.26
CA LYS A 278 5.99 -35.05 -25.34
C LYS A 278 5.61 -35.36 -23.89
N LEU A 279 4.31 -35.55 -23.60
CA LEU A 279 3.73 -35.54 -22.26
C LEU A 279 4.40 -36.55 -21.31
N GLU A 280 4.54 -37.81 -21.68
CA GLU A 280 5.11 -38.87 -20.82
C GLU A 280 6.60 -38.65 -20.46
N ALA A 281 7.38 -38.15 -21.43
CA ALA A 281 8.79 -37.85 -21.23
C ALA A 281 8.96 -36.62 -20.31
N THR A 282 8.17 -35.58 -20.53
CA THR A 282 8.13 -34.40 -19.64
C THR A 282 7.62 -34.78 -18.25
N PHE A 283 6.58 -35.61 -18.14
CA PHE A 283 6.03 -36.08 -16.87
C PHE A 283 7.06 -36.80 -16.03
N SER A 284 7.78 -37.76 -16.63
CA SER A 284 8.86 -38.49 -15.96
C SER A 284 9.94 -37.52 -15.43
N SER A 285 10.37 -36.57 -16.26
CA SER A 285 11.36 -35.55 -15.88
C SER A 285 10.89 -34.64 -14.73
N LEU A 286 9.67 -34.08 -14.81
CA LEU A 286 9.11 -33.24 -13.75
C LEU A 286 8.89 -34.01 -12.44
N ARG A 287 8.41 -35.26 -12.52
CA ARG A 287 8.20 -36.15 -11.36
C ARG A 287 9.51 -36.42 -10.64
N ASP A 288 10.55 -36.78 -11.38
CA ASP A 288 11.83 -37.18 -10.79
C ASP A 288 12.59 -35.96 -10.24
N GLY A 289 12.46 -34.79 -10.88
CA GLY A 289 12.90 -33.50 -10.34
C GLY A 289 12.19 -33.10 -9.04
N ALA A 290 10.85 -33.14 -9.03
CA ALA A 290 10.04 -32.79 -7.86
C ALA A 290 10.27 -33.75 -6.67
N LYS A 291 10.47 -35.05 -6.94
CA LYS A 291 10.87 -36.03 -5.93
C LYS A 291 12.24 -35.70 -5.33
N LYS A 292 13.24 -35.39 -6.16
CA LYS A 292 14.59 -35.04 -5.69
C LYS A 292 14.60 -33.78 -4.83
N GLU A 293 13.88 -32.72 -5.25
CA GLU A 293 13.79 -31.50 -4.45
C GLU A 293 13.03 -31.74 -3.12
N MET A 294 12.00 -32.59 -3.11
CA MET A 294 11.35 -33.03 -1.86
C MET A 294 12.32 -33.79 -0.94
N GLU A 295 13.13 -34.70 -1.49
CA GLU A 295 14.15 -35.46 -0.73
C GLU A 295 15.20 -34.54 -0.09
N GLU A 296 15.66 -33.52 -0.83
CA GLU A 296 16.56 -32.48 -0.31
C GLU A 296 15.90 -31.66 0.80
N LEU A 297 14.64 -31.25 0.64
CA LEU A 297 13.91 -30.44 1.61
C LEU A 297 13.51 -31.20 2.88
N LEU A 298 13.25 -32.50 2.80
CA LEU A 298 12.95 -33.35 3.97
C LEU A 298 14.12 -33.43 4.98
N ARG A 299 15.32 -32.99 4.57
CA ARG A 299 16.56 -32.94 5.35
C ARG A 299 16.95 -31.52 5.81
N VAL A 300 16.23 -30.48 5.37
CA VAL A 300 16.47 -29.07 5.76
C VAL A 300 15.71 -28.75 7.06
N ASP A 301 16.29 -27.92 7.93
CA ASP A 301 15.57 -27.40 9.09
C ASP A 301 14.42 -26.46 8.65
N MET A 302 13.23 -26.75 9.16
CA MET A 302 12.02 -25.98 8.90
C MET A 302 12.10 -24.55 9.45
N LYS A 303 12.81 -24.33 10.57
CA LYS A 303 12.97 -22.97 11.11
C LYS A 303 13.90 -22.15 10.23
N GLU A 304 15.04 -22.69 9.82
CA GLU A 304 15.96 -22.08 8.85
C GLU A 304 15.24 -21.74 7.52
N LEU A 305 14.43 -22.68 6.99
CA LEU A 305 13.69 -22.49 5.75
C LEU A 305 12.67 -21.35 5.85
N VAL A 306 11.87 -21.29 6.92
CA VAL A 306 10.92 -20.19 7.16
C VAL A 306 11.66 -18.85 7.38
N GLN A 307 12.77 -18.86 8.12
CA GLN A 307 13.58 -17.65 8.34
C GLN A 307 14.17 -17.12 7.03
N LYS A 308 14.61 -17.99 6.12
CA LYS A 308 15.10 -17.58 4.78
C LYS A 308 14.00 -16.98 3.91
N HIS A 309 12.77 -17.51 3.93
CA HIS A 309 11.63 -16.85 3.28
C HIS A 309 11.32 -15.48 3.90
N GLN A 310 11.31 -15.36 5.23
CA GLN A 310 10.99 -14.10 5.91
C GLN A 310 12.07 -13.03 5.65
N GLN A 311 13.35 -13.37 5.70
CA GLN A 311 14.44 -12.45 5.34
C GLN A 311 14.28 -11.95 3.90
N ALA A 312 14.07 -12.87 2.94
CA ALA A 312 13.85 -12.55 1.54
C ALA A 312 12.65 -11.62 1.26
N TRP A 313 11.65 -11.57 2.15
CA TRP A 313 10.53 -10.61 2.08
C TRP A 313 10.82 -9.30 2.83
N MET A 314 11.56 -9.32 3.93
CA MET A 314 12.04 -8.10 4.59
C MET A 314 13.00 -7.32 3.68
N ASP A 315 13.90 -8.02 2.98
CA ASP A 315 14.84 -7.44 2.01
C ASP A 315 14.07 -6.75 0.86
N LEU A 316 13.03 -7.38 0.31
CA LEU A 316 12.19 -6.80 -0.73
C LEU A 316 11.37 -5.58 -0.29
N PHE A 317 10.96 -5.52 0.98
CA PHE A 317 10.27 -4.37 1.59
C PHE A 317 11.22 -3.38 2.29
N SER A 318 12.54 -3.55 2.12
CA SER A 318 13.52 -2.51 2.46
C SER A 318 13.35 -1.31 1.53
N SER A 319 13.16 -1.56 0.24
CA SER A 319 12.60 -0.59 -0.71
C SER A 319 11.08 -0.45 -0.56
N GLY A 320 10.51 0.66 -1.03
CA GLY A 320 9.05 0.83 -1.12
C GLY A 320 8.55 2.26 -0.97
N ILE A 321 7.23 2.41 -0.99
CA ILE A 321 6.53 3.68 -0.81
C ILE A 321 5.89 3.68 0.59
N GLU A 322 5.86 4.82 1.26
CA GLU A 322 5.27 5.01 2.60
C GLU A 322 4.44 6.29 2.62
N MET A 323 3.13 6.17 2.83
CA MET A 323 2.22 7.31 2.90
C MET A 323 2.05 7.78 4.34
N ARG A 324 2.26 9.07 4.61
CA ARG A 324 2.18 9.66 5.96
C ARG A 324 0.98 10.58 6.14
N LYS A 325 0.84 11.59 5.28
CA LYS A 325 -0.25 12.57 5.32
C LYS A 325 -0.82 12.74 3.92
N ILE A 326 -2.10 12.48 3.77
CA ILE A 326 -2.84 12.63 2.51
C ILE A 326 -3.82 13.80 2.67
N THR A 327 -3.90 14.64 1.66
CA THR A 327 -4.66 15.91 1.67
C THR A 327 -5.60 16.07 0.49
N ASP A 328 -5.43 15.31 -0.59
CA ASP A 328 -6.37 15.20 -1.71
C ASP A 328 -7.12 13.85 -1.72
N SER A 329 -8.08 13.70 -2.64
CA SER A 329 -8.94 12.50 -2.76
C SER A 329 -8.40 11.41 -3.68
N ASN A 330 -7.37 11.71 -4.48
CA ASN A 330 -6.91 10.91 -5.62
C ASN A 330 -5.58 10.19 -5.31
N THR A 331 -4.85 10.66 -4.30
CA THR A 331 -3.70 9.99 -3.71
C THR A 331 -4.12 8.71 -2.97
N PRO A 332 -3.55 7.53 -3.30
CA PRO A 332 -3.95 6.25 -2.71
C PRO A 332 -3.53 6.13 -1.24
N SER A 333 -4.35 5.44 -0.45
CA SER A 333 -4.08 5.21 0.98
C SER A 333 -2.84 4.33 1.21
N SER A 334 -2.22 4.44 2.39
CA SER A 334 -1.10 3.56 2.81
C SER A 334 -1.45 2.06 2.69
N ARG A 335 -2.69 1.69 3.02
CA ARG A 335 -3.22 0.33 2.82
C ARG A 335 -3.26 -0.06 1.35
N THR A 336 -3.77 0.83 0.49
CA THR A 336 -3.86 0.62 -0.97
C THR A 336 -2.48 0.36 -1.55
N VAL A 337 -1.52 1.25 -1.27
CA VAL A 337 -0.14 1.16 -1.74
C VAL A 337 0.53 -0.14 -1.28
N ASN A 338 0.49 -0.46 0.01
CA ASN A 338 1.15 -1.66 0.55
C ASN A 338 0.52 -2.96 0.02
N ASN A 339 -0.82 -3.02 -0.12
CA ASN A 339 -1.50 -4.20 -0.66
C ASN A 339 -1.19 -4.40 -2.16
N THR A 340 -1.19 -3.31 -2.94
CA THR A 340 -0.77 -3.35 -4.35
C THR A 340 0.67 -3.82 -4.49
N LEU A 341 1.62 -3.24 -3.73
CA LEU A 341 3.03 -3.66 -3.73
C LEU A 341 3.16 -5.15 -3.37
N TYR A 342 2.45 -5.62 -2.35
CA TYR A 342 2.45 -7.03 -1.96
C TYR A 342 1.95 -7.96 -3.07
N TYR A 343 0.85 -7.61 -3.76
CA TYR A 343 0.30 -8.42 -4.85
C TYR A 343 1.20 -8.44 -6.10
N ILE A 344 1.83 -7.32 -6.45
CA ILE A 344 2.83 -7.28 -7.53
C ILE A 344 4.04 -8.14 -7.16
N LEU A 345 4.58 -8.01 -5.95
CA LEU A 345 5.70 -8.82 -5.48
C LEU A 345 5.37 -10.31 -5.45
N SER A 346 4.22 -10.70 -4.91
CA SER A 346 3.77 -12.11 -4.79
C SER A 346 3.61 -12.78 -6.15
N SER A 347 3.26 -12.00 -7.17
CA SER A 347 3.05 -12.47 -8.54
C SER A 347 4.29 -12.30 -9.44
N SER A 348 5.38 -11.70 -8.94
CA SER A 348 6.63 -11.48 -9.66
C SER A 348 7.72 -12.44 -9.17
N THR A 349 8.39 -13.13 -10.09
CA THR A 349 9.56 -13.96 -9.76
C THR A 349 10.71 -13.08 -9.25
N ALA A 350 11.58 -13.64 -8.39
CA ALA A 350 12.70 -12.91 -7.80
C ALA A 350 14.05 -13.59 -8.08
N PRO A 351 14.60 -13.49 -9.32
CA PRO A 351 15.83 -14.19 -9.70
C PRO A 351 17.03 -13.91 -8.78
N LEU A 352 17.17 -12.68 -8.27
CA LEU A 352 18.23 -12.30 -7.33
C LEU A 352 18.17 -13.03 -5.96
N LEU A 353 17.06 -13.70 -5.64
CA LEU A 353 16.88 -14.52 -4.44
C LEU A 353 16.86 -16.02 -4.74
N ASP A 354 16.87 -16.41 -6.01
CA ASP A 354 17.00 -17.78 -6.48
C ASP A 354 18.47 -18.22 -6.44
N GLN A 355 18.71 -19.52 -6.30
CA GLN A 355 20.04 -20.15 -6.31
C GLN A 355 20.43 -20.66 -7.71
N ARG A 356 19.48 -20.72 -8.65
CA ARG A 356 19.69 -21.20 -10.02
C ARG A 356 20.46 -20.25 -10.95
N PRO A 357 20.32 -18.91 -10.89
CA PRO A 357 21.04 -18.00 -11.78
C PRO A 357 22.56 -18.08 -11.66
N SER A 358 23.26 -17.93 -12.77
CA SER A 358 24.73 -17.91 -12.76
C SER A 358 25.29 -16.66 -12.07
N ALA A 359 26.55 -16.68 -11.62
CA ALA A 359 27.19 -15.51 -11.02
C ALA A 359 27.25 -14.30 -11.99
N GLU A 360 27.43 -14.56 -13.29
CA GLU A 360 27.41 -13.51 -14.32
C GLU A 360 26.01 -12.94 -14.51
N GLU A 361 24.98 -13.80 -14.58
CA GLU A 361 23.58 -13.40 -14.67
C GLU A 361 23.16 -12.58 -13.44
N ARG A 362 23.54 -13.01 -12.23
CA ARG A 362 23.36 -12.28 -10.98
C ARG A 362 24.00 -10.89 -11.04
N ALA A 363 25.23 -10.78 -11.57
CA ALA A 363 25.91 -9.49 -11.74
C ALA A 363 25.19 -8.57 -12.74
N ARG A 364 24.74 -9.13 -13.88
CA ARG A 364 23.93 -8.39 -14.87
C ARG A 364 22.61 -7.89 -14.26
N LEU A 365 21.95 -8.71 -13.45
CA LEU A 365 20.71 -8.36 -12.75
C LEU A 365 20.92 -7.28 -11.68
N VAL A 366 22.00 -7.33 -10.90
CA VAL A 366 22.35 -6.27 -9.93
C VAL A 366 22.71 -4.96 -10.64
N SER A 367 23.51 -5.03 -11.72
CA SER A 367 23.82 -3.85 -12.55
C SER A 367 22.54 -3.21 -13.11
N SER A 368 21.54 -4.02 -13.47
CA SER A 368 20.26 -3.56 -13.99
C SER A 368 19.42 -2.78 -12.96
N LEU A 369 19.61 -3.01 -11.65
CA LEU A 369 18.97 -2.22 -10.58
C LEU A 369 19.72 -0.92 -10.30
N ASN A 370 21.06 -0.97 -10.28
CA ASN A 370 21.89 0.19 -9.93
C ASN A 370 21.80 1.32 -10.95
N TYR A 371 21.46 1.00 -12.19
CA TYR A 371 21.44 1.92 -13.33
C TYR A 371 20.53 1.37 -14.43
N ALA A 372 19.45 2.08 -14.76
CA ALA A 372 18.48 1.68 -15.78
C ALA A 372 18.10 2.88 -16.67
N ASP A 373 18.88 3.09 -17.73
CA ASP A 373 18.74 4.21 -18.68
C ASP A 373 17.29 4.56 -19.02
N HIS A 374 16.92 5.82 -18.75
CA HIS A 374 15.61 6.39 -19.08
C HIS A 374 14.39 5.61 -18.55
N CYS A 375 14.57 4.75 -17.54
CA CYS A 375 13.45 4.16 -16.82
C CYS A 375 12.58 5.25 -16.19
N PHE A 376 11.29 5.16 -16.52
CA PHE A 376 10.17 5.99 -16.16
C PHE A 376 10.16 7.40 -16.79
N SER A 377 10.13 7.43 -18.12
CA SER A 377 9.80 8.64 -18.89
C SER A 377 8.29 8.94 -18.88
N GLY A 378 7.81 9.67 -17.86
CA GLY A 378 6.40 10.09 -17.79
C GLY A 378 5.97 10.83 -16.53
N HIS A 379 4.69 11.22 -16.49
CA HIS A 379 4.05 11.75 -15.29
C HIS A 379 4.00 10.69 -14.18
N ALA A 380 4.15 11.13 -12.92
CA ALA A 380 4.09 10.30 -11.73
C ALA A 380 2.80 9.45 -11.67
N THR A 381 2.92 8.18 -11.27
CA THR A 381 1.78 7.24 -11.14
C THR A 381 0.99 7.41 -9.85
N MET A 382 1.29 8.40 -9.00
CA MET A 382 0.61 8.62 -7.71
C MET A 382 -0.92 8.65 -7.85
N HIS A 383 -1.45 9.47 -8.76
CA HIS A 383 -2.89 9.63 -9.01
C HIS A 383 -3.46 8.63 -10.06
N ALA A 384 -2.74 7.56 -10.39
CA ALA A 384 -3.21 6.57 -11.36
C ALA A 384 -4.08 5.52 -10.66
N GLU A 385 -5.37 5.81 -10.48
CA GLU A 385 -6.36 4.93 -9.82
C GLU A 385 -6.38 3.50 -10.37
N ASN A 386 -6.16 3.33 -11.68
CA ASN A 386 -6.11 2.01 -12.32
C ASN A 386 -4.85 1.20 -11.97
N LEU A 387 -3.80 1.85 -11.48
CA LEU A 387 -2.56 1.23 -10.98
C LEU A 387 -2.60 1.05 -9.46
N TRP A 388 -3.35 1.88 -8.73
CA TRP A 388 -3.57 1.81 -7.28
C TRP A 388 -5.05 1.60 -6.92
N PRO A 389 -5.69 0.51 -7.37
CA PRO A 389 -7.12 0.32 -7.16
C PRO A 389 -7.46 0.16 -5.67
N GLU A 390 -8.48 0.88 -5.19
CA GLU A 390 -8.99 0.78 -3.81
C GLU A 390 -9.38 -0.65 -3.44
N ARG A 391 -9.88 -1.44 -4.42
CA ARG A 391 -10.41 -2.79 -4.24
C ARG A 391 -9.89 -3.74 -5.30
N VAL A 392 -9.54 -4.94 -4.87
CA VAL A 392 -9.17 -6.08 -5.69
C VAL A 392 -9.82 -7.29 -5.01
N SER A 393 -10.84 -7.88 -5.62
CA SER A 393 -11.74 -8.85 -4.98
C SER A 393 -11.35 -10.31 -5.21
N ASN A 394 -10.41 -10.60 -6.12
CA ASN A 394 -10.00 -11.98 -6.46
C ASN A 394 -8.63 -12.07 -7.17
N THR A 395 -8.07 -13.28 -7.19
CA THR A 395 -6.76 -13.58 -7.79
C THR A 395 -6.67 -13.29 -9.30
N ALA A 396 -7.77 -13.37 -10.07
CA ALA A 396 -7.72 -13.01 -11.48
C ALA A 396 -7.53 -11.50 -11.70
N GLN A 397 -8.12 -10.66 -10.85
CA GLN A 397 -7.88 -9.21 -10.85
C GLN A 397 -6.44 -8.87 -10.41
N ILE A 398 -5.85 -9.63 -9.48
CA ILE A 398 -4.41 -9.51 -9.14
C ILE A 398 -3.55 -9.72 -10.39
N LEU A 399 -3.77 -10.79 -11.14
CA LEU A 399 -2.98 -11.11 -12.33
C LEU A 399 -3.19 -10.08 -13.46
N GLN A 400 -4.39 -9.50 -13.58
CA GLN A 400 -4.66 -8.36 -14.47
C GLN A 400 -3.89 -7.10 -14.05
N LEU A 401 -3.88 -6.77 -12.75
CA LEU A 401 -3.14 -5.63 -12.19
C LEU A 401 -1.62 -5.79 -12.39
N VAL A 402 -1.09 -7.00 -12.19
CA VAL A 402 0.31 -7.36 -12.48
C VAL A 402 0.65 -7.14 -13.96
N THR A 403 -0.26 -7.56 -14.86
CA THR A 403 -0.10 -7.37 -16.30
C THR A 403 -0.11 -5.87 -16.67
N LEU A 404 -1.01 -5.08 -16.09
CA LEU A 404 -1.12 -3.64 -16.33
C LEU A 404 0.12 -2.87 -15.83
N TRP A 405 0.63 -3.20 -14.64
CA TRP A 405 1.87 -2.64 -14.11
C TRP A 405 3.09 -3.00 -14.97
N THR A 406 3.21 -4.28 -15.33
CA THR A 406 4.27 -4.79 -16.22
C THR A 406 4.29 -4.04 -17.55
N LEU A 407 3.13 -3.90 -18.20
CA LEU A 407 2.99 -3.15 -19.46
C LEU A 407 3.32 -1.68 -19.28
N THR A 408 2.87 -1.05 -18.19
CA THR A 408 3.12 0.37 -17.90
C THR A 408 4.61 0.65 -17.75
N LEU A 409 5.31 -0.14 -16.92
CA LEU A 409 6.75 0.00 -16.70
C LEU A 409 7.54 -0.27 -17.98
N GLN A 410 7.21 -1.32 -18.74
CA GLN A 410 7.85 -1.60 -20.04
C GLN A 410 7.65 -0.47 -21.06
N LYS A 411 6.43 0.10 -21.16
CA LYS A 411 6.12 1.22 -22.08
C LYS A 411 6.75 2.55 -21.65
N ARG A 412 7.19 2.67 -20.39
CA ARG A 412 7.88 3.84 -19.81
C ARG A 412 9.40 3.64 -19.69
N GLY A 413 9.99 2.71 -20.45
CA GLY A 413 11.44 2.49 -20.52
C GLY A 413 12.00 1.46 -19.53
N CYS A 414 11.30 1.15 -18.44
CA CYS A 414 11.77 0.25 -17.37
C CYS A 414 11.76 -1.25 -17.74
N LYS A 415 11.90 -1.61 -19.03
CA LYS A 415 11.93 -3.01 -19.49
C LYS A 415 13.05 -3.81 -18.81
N VAL A 416 14.20 -3.18 -18.58
CA VAL A 416 15.37 -3.77 -17.92
C VAL A 416 15.06 -4.09 -16.45
N LEU A 417 14.44 -3.17 -15.71
CA LEU A 417 13.98 -3.43 -14.33
C LEU A 417 12.91 -4.53 -14.28
N VAL A 418 11.93 -4.52 -15.19
CA VAL A 418 10.90 -5.58 -15.27
C VAL A 418 11.52 -6.96 -15.54
N ALA A 419 12.59 -7.03 -16.34
CA ALA A 419 13.37 -8.25 -16.55
C ALA A 419 14.19 -8.69 -15.32
N ALA A 420 14.48 -7.79 -14.37
CA ALA A 420 15.05 -8.15 -13.07
C ALA A 420 14.02 -8.71 -12.07
N GLY A 421 12.75 -8.84 -12.48
CA GLY A 421 11.66 -9.37 -11.65
C GLY A 421 11.35 -8.49 -10.45
N ALA A 422 11.01 -9.10 -9.33
CA ALA A 422 10.42 -8.44 -8.15
C ALA A 422 11.19 -7.21 -7.63
N HIS A 423 12.54 -7.21 -7.70
CA HIS A 423 13.35 -6.07 -7.25
C HIS A 423 13.18 -4.87 -8.18
N GLY A 424 13.30 -5.08 -9.49
CA GLY A 424 13.11 -4.02 -10.48
C GLY A 424 11.64 -3.64 -10.66
N ALA A 425 10.70 -4.54 -10.40
CA ALA A 425 9.28 -4.20 -10.29
C ALA A 425 9.04 -3.22 -9.12
N MET A 426 9.54 -3.54 -7.91
CA MET A 426 9.50 -2.64 -6.75
C MET A 426 10.16 -1.30 -7.06
N GLN A 427 11.40 -1.30 -7.54
CA GLN A 427 12.13 -0.07 -7.86
C GLN A 427 11.41 0.75 -8.96
N GLY A 428 10.90 0.10 -10.00
CA GLY A 428 10.11 0.74 -11.05
C GLY A 428 8.82 1.39 -10.53
N MET A 429 8.14 0.76 -9.57
CA MET A 429 6.96 1.33 -8.90
C MET A 429 7.31 2.50 -7.98
N VAL A 430 8.43 2.44 -7.25
CA VAL A 430 8.92 3.53 -6.40
C VAL A 430 9.30 4.75 -7.25
N LEU A 431 10.05 4.53 -8.33
CA LEU A 431 10.41 5.58 -9.29
C LEU A 431 9.16 6.18 -9.93
N SER A 432 8.23 5.33 -10.41
CA SER A 432 7.02 5.81 -11.08
C SER A 432 6.11 6.59 -10.13
N PHE A 433 5.96 6.18 -8.88
CA PHE A 433 5.09 6.85 -7.91
C PHE A 433 5.52 8.29 -7.63
N GLY A 434 6.83 8.54 -7.45
CA GLY A 434 7.36 9.88 -7.23
C GLY A 434 7.63 10.68 -8.51
N GLY A 435 7.51 10.09 -9.69
CA GLY A 435 7.98 10.74 -10.94
C GLY A 435 9.51 10.89 -10.97
N LEU A 436 10.25 9.93 -10.41
CA LEU A 436 11.70 9.88 -10.57
C LEU A 436 12.06 9.21 -11.89
N GLN A 437 13.15 9.67 -12.49
CA GLN A 437 13.68 9.13 -13.73
C GLN A 437 15.21 9.00 -13.64
N PHE A 438 15.76 7.89 -14.16
CA PHE A 438 17.20 7.80 -14.43
C PHE A 438 17.53 8.45 -15.78
N THR A 439 18.57 9.27 -15.80
CA THR A 439 19.24 9.74 -17.02
C THR A 439 20.65 9.13 -17.09
N GLU A 440 21.38 9.39 -18.17
CA GLU A 440 22.73 8.84 -18.38
C GLU A 440 23.71 9.21 -17.24
N ASN A 441 23.56 10.39 -16.64
CA ASN A 441 24.51 10.92 -15.65
C ASN A 441 23.92 11.16 -14.26
N HIS A 442 22.59 11.21 -14.10
CA HIS A 442 21.94 11.55 -12.83
C HIS A 442 20.54 10.92 -12.65
N LEU A 443 20.16 10.69 -11.40
CA LEU A 443 18.78 10.48 -10.97
C LEU A 443 18.10 11.85 -10.79
N GLN A 444 16.92 12.04 -11.37
CA GLN A 444 16.13 13.27 -11.21
C GLN A 444 14.76 12.99 -10.59
N PHE A 445 14.28 13.90 -9.74
CA PHE A 445 12.94 13.86 -9.13
C PHE A 445 12.04 14.90 -9.81
N GLN A 446 11.07 14.45 -10.60
CA GLN A 446 10.20 15.28 -11.44
C GLN A 446 8.72 15.12 -11.04
N ALA A 447 8.43 15.20 -9.74
CA ALA A 447 7.05 15.36 -9.27
C ALA A 447 6.46 16.69 -9.76
N ASP A 448 5.14 16.71 -9.99
CA ASP A 448 4.41 17.97 -10.23
C ASP A 448 4.33 18.75 -8.90
N PRO A 449 4.70 20.05 -8.86
CA PRO A 449 4.56 20.87 -7.68
C PRO A 449 3.18 20.77 -7.01
N ASP A 450 2.10 20.63 -7.78
CA ASP A 450 0.73 20.55 -7.25
C ASP A 450 0.52 19.35 -6.29
N VAL A 451 1.32 18.27 -6.36
CA VAL A 451 1.14 17.06 -5.50
C VAL A 451 1.93 17.11 -4.19
N LEU A 452 2.82 18.09 -4.01
CA LEU A 452 3.75 18.17 -2.87
C LEU A 452 3.08 18.60 -1.55
N HIS A 453 1.78 18.93 -1.59
CA HIS A 453 0.97 19.16 -0.40
C HIS A 453 0.69 17.87 0.41
N ASN A 454 0.99 16.69 -0.15
CA ASN A 454 0.99 15.39 0.55
C ASN A 454 2.37 15.07 1.17
N SER A 455 2.40 14.30 2.27
CA SER A 455 3.65 13.75 2.85
C SER A 455 3.80 12.25 2.60
N TYR A 456 4.92 11.87 2.00
CA TYR A 456 5.24 10.48 1.63
C TYR A 456 6.75 10.25 1.56
N ALA A 457 7.19 9.00 1.70
CA ALA A 457 8.57 8.58 1.56
C ALA A 457 8.76 7.46 0.53
N LEU A 458 9.89 7.52 -0.18
CA LEU A 458 10.33 6.63 -1.24
C LEU A 458 11.65 6.02 -0.78
N ARG A 459 11.59 4.78 -0.30
CA ARG A 459 12.66 4.10 0.43
C ARG A 459 13.43 3.14 -0.49
N GLY A 460 14.72 2.96 -0.22
CA GLY A 460 15.56 1.95 -0.87
C GLY A 460 15.64 2.07 -2.40
N ILE A 461 15.80 3.28 -2.93
CA ILE A 461 16.07 3.52 -4.35
C ILE A 461 17.53 3.14 -4.60
N HIS A 462 17.78 2.06 -5.34
CA HIS A 462 19.12 1.69 -5.79
C HIS A 462 19.66 2.73 -6.77
N TYR A 463 20.84 3.30 -6.48
CA TYR A 463 21.57 4.14 -7.42
C TYR A 463 23.08 3.95 -7.22
N ASN A 464 23.77 3.45 -8.24
CA ASN A 464 25.21 3.20 -8.21
C ASN A 464 25.69 2.44 -6.95
N GLN A 465 25.06 1.29 -6.67
CA GLN A 465 25.28 0.42 -5.49
C GLN A 465 24.74 0.93 -4.15
N ASP A 466 24.58 2.23 -3.96
CA ASP A 466 24.01 2.79 -2.72
C ASP A 466 22.48 2.78 -2.71
N LEU A 467 21.90 2.88 -1.51
CA LEU A 467 20.45 2.96 -1.31
C LEU A 467 20.06 4.37 -0.84
N ILE A 468 19.29 5.09 -1.67
CA ILE A 468 18.77 6.42 -1.37
C ILE A 468 17.34 6.29 -0.84
N ASN A 469 17.03 6.98 0.26
CA ASN A 469 15.65 7.28 0.66
C ASN A 469 15.37 8.76 0.38
N LEU A 470 14.27 9.05 -0.30
CA LEU A 470 13.76 10.41 -0.56
C LEU A 470 12.37 10.55 0.05
N ALA A 471 12.16 11.54 0.90
CA ALA A 471 10.84 11.87 1.46
C ALA A 471 10.43 13.30 1.12
N VAL A 472 9.15 13.46 0.78
CA VAL A 472 8.46 14.75 0.75
C VAL A 472 7.74 14.89 2.09
N LEU A 473 8.14 15.90 2.87
CA LEU A 473 7.60 16.19 4.19
C LEU A 473 7.07 17.62 4.21
N LEU A 474 6.12 17.89 5.11
CA LEU A 474 5.65 19.25 5.37
C LEU A 474 6.21 19.75 6.70
N ASP A 475 6.51 21.03 6.78
CA ASP A 475 6.81 21.70 8.05
C ASP A 475 5.52 22.05 8.84
N GLY A 476 5.69 22.73 9.98
CA GLY A 476 4.58 23.18 10.83
C GLY A 476 3.69 24.27 10.22
N GLU A 477 4.14 24.97 9.18
CA GLU A 477 3.34 25.93 8.39
C GLU A 477 2.64 25.25 7.20
N GLY A 478 2.99 23.99 6.90
CA GLY A 478 2.46 23.22 5.78
C GLY A 478 3.26 23.38 4.49
N LYS A 479 4.49 23.91 4.54
CA LYS A 479 5.36 24.06 3.36
C LYS A 479 6.14 22.77 3.10
N PRO A 480 6.26 22.32 1.83
CA PRO A 480 6.98 21.10 1.53
C PRO A 480 8.50 21.30 1.50
N PHE A 481 9.21 20.33 2.07
CA PHE A 481 10.66 20.18 1.95
C PHE A 481 11.02 18.73 1.57
N LEU A 482 12.16 18.58 0.92
CA LEU A 482 12.71 17.27 0.55
C LEU A 482 13.71 16.84 1.61
N HIS A 483 13.61 15.58 2.06
CA HIS A 483 14.54 14.97 3.00
C HIS A 483 15.17 13.73 2.37
N LEU A 484 16.50 13.65 2.39
CA LEU A 484 17.27 12.57 1.80
C LEU A 484 18.19 11.90 2.81
N SER A 485 18.22 10.58 2.81
CA SER A 485 19.25 9.79 3.50
C SER A 485 19.85 8.76 2.55
N VAL A 486 21.17 8.58 2.63
CA VAL A 486 21.90 7.58 1.85
C VAL A 486 22.40 6.50 2.80
N ARG A 487 22.10 5.24 2.51
CA ARG A 487 22.73 4.08 3.15
C ARG A 487 23.83 3.57 2.21
N GLN A 488 25.06 3.96 2.52
CA GLN A 488 26.25 3.56 1.79
C GLN A 488 26.49 2.04 1.92
N GLN A 489 26.93 1.41 0.82
CA GLN A 489 27.43 0.02 0.84
C GLN A 489 28.98 -0.01 0.93
N GLU A 490 29.56 -1.21 1.03
CA GLU A 490 30.97 -1.45 1.46
C GLU A 490 32.05 -0.76 0.60
N ALA A 491 31.71 -0.27 -0.60
CA ALA A 491 32.61 0.44 -1.51
C ALA A 491 31.93 1.66 -2.18
N ALA A 492 31.15 2.42 -1.42
CA ALA A 492 30.39 3.57 -1.90
C ALA A 492 31.19 4.62 -2.68
N VAL A 493 30.56 5.20 -3.70
CA VAL A 493 31.07 6.36 -4.45
C VAL A 493 30.46 7.63 -3.85
N LYS A 494 31.20 8.75 -3.86
CA LYS A 494 30.63 10.04 -3.43
C LYS A 494 29.41 10.40 -4.29
N LEU A 495 28.27 10.58 -3.63
CA LEU A 495 27.04 11.10 -4.24
C LEU A 495 26.92 12.59 -3.95
N TYR A 496 26.41 13.34 -4.92
CA TYR A 496 26.15 14.77 -4.84
C TYR A 496 24.71 15.06 -5.23
N ALA A 497 24.10 16.09 -4.64
CA ALA A 497 22.76 16.53 -4.99
C ALA A 497 22.64 18.05 -5.12
N CYS A 498 21.73 18.51 -5.99
CA CYS A 498 21.36 19.91 -6.10
C CYS A 498 19.86 20.11 -6.37
N GLU A 499 19.35 21.24 -5.90
CA GLU A 499 17.96 21.70 -6.01
C GLU A 499 17.56 22.01 -7.46
N ALA A 500 16.28 22.30 -7.68
CA ALA A 500 15.73 22.73 -8.97
C ALA A 500 16.59 23.84 -9.62
N GLY A 501 17.13 23.56 -10.81
CA GLY A 501 18.00 24.48 -11.54
C GLY A 501 19.47 24.55 -11.10
N CYS A 502 19.86 23.88 -10.02
CA CYS A 502 21.24 23.78 -9.51
C CYS A 502 22.00 25.11 -9.47
N LEU A 503 21.37 26.17 -8.97
CA LEU A 503 22.01 27.49 -8.78
C LEU A 503 23.06 27.48 -7.66
N ASN A 504 22.75 26.76 -6.57
CA ASN A 504 23.61 26.53 -5.42
C ASN A 504 24.66 25.45 -5.75
N GLU A 505 25.81 25.46 -5.06
CA GLU A 505 26.82 24.41 -5.23
C GLU A 505 26.27 23.04 -4.77
N PRO A 506 26.48 21.95 -5.53
CA PRO A 506 25.95 20.64 -5.16
C PRO A 506 26.52 20.12 -3.83
N VAL A 507 25.64 19.62 -2.97
CA VAL A 507 25.95 19.11 -1.63
C VAL A 507 26.37 17.64 -1.71
N GLU A 508 27.45 17.26 -1.03
CA GLU A 508 27.84 15.85 -0.92
C GLU A 508 26.92 15.09 0.06
N LEU A 509 26.27 14.04 -0.42
CA LEU A 509 25.35 13.23 0.38
C LEU A 509 26.11 12.22 1.24
N THR A 510 26.13 12.48 2.54
CA THR A 510 26.70 11.62 3.58
C THR A 510 25.66 10.65 4.17
N SER A 511 26.10 9.52 4.73
CA SER A 511 25.27 8.64 5.57
C SER A 511 25.04 9.19 6.99
N GLU A 512 24.74 10.48 7.11
CA GLU A 512 24.40 11.09 8.40
C GLU A 512 22.99 10.70 8.84
N VAL A 513 22.84 10.37 10.13
CA VAL A 513 21.58 9.91 10.74
C VAL A 513 20.44 10.94 10.62
N LYS A 514 20.79 12.23 10.48
CA LYS A 514 19.82 13.32 10.27
C LYS A 514 19.41 13.54 8.81
N GLY A 515 20.06 12.87 7.85
CA GLY A 515 19.88 13.13 6.43
C GLY A 515 20.24 14.55 6.00
N HIS A 516 19.89 14.87 4.75
CA HIS A 516 20.07 16.14 4.09
C HIS A 516 18.70 16.71 3.73
N THR A 517 18.47 18.00 4.00
CA THR A 517 17.17 18.66 3.76
C THR A 517 17.31 19.78 2.74
N PHE A 518 16.46 19.76 1.71
CA PHE A 518 16.44 20.74 0.63
C PHE A 518 15.05 21.41 0.53
N PRO A 519 14.95 22.75 0.42
CA PRO A 519 13.69 23.45 0.16
C PRO A 519 13.12 23.09 -1.22
N VAL A 520 11.79 23.04 -1.35
CA VAL A 520 11.14 22.88 -2.65
C VAL A 520 11.12 24.21 -3.41
N MET A 521 11.99 24.27 -4.42
CA MET A 521 12.07 25.36 -5.40
C MET A 521 11.43 24.93 -6.73
N VAL A 522 10.75 25.84 -7.43
CA VAL A 522 10.06 25.55 -8.70
C VAL A 522 10.48 26.54 -9.78
N THR A 523 10.93 26.01 -10.92
CA THR A 523 11.46 26.80 -12.03
C THR A 523 10.39 27.20 -13.06
N GLN A 524 10.72 28.16 -13.92
CA GLN A 524 9.97 28.48 -15.14
C GLN A 524 10.91 28.43 -16.37
N PRO A 525 10.71 27.52 -17.35
CA PRO A 525 9.77 26.39 -17.34
C PRO A 525 10.10 25.37 -16.24
N ILE A 526 9.15 24.48 -15.91
CA ILE A 526 9.31 23.49 -14.84
C ILE A 526 10.35 22.44 -15.23
N THR A 527 11.40 22.32 -14.42
CA THR A 527 12.41 21.25 -14.45
C THR A 527 12.17 20.29 -13.29
N PRO A 528 12.89 19.15 -13.21
CA PRO A 528 13.04 18.41 -11.96
C PRO A 528 13.36 19.30 -10.75
N LEU A 529 12.87 18.87 -9.59
CA LEU A 529 12.95 19.57 -8.30
C LEU A 529 14.25 19.26 -7.55
N LEU A 530 14.87 18.12 -7.86
CA LEU A 530 16.12 17.64 -7.28
C LEU A 530 16.86 16.77 -8.31
N TYR A 531 18.19 16.89 -8.31
CA TYR A 531 19.13 16.11 -9.11
C TYR A 531 20.13 15.41 -8.19
N ILE A 532 20.48 14.16 -8.47
CA ILE A 532 21.47 13.36 -7.71
C ILE A 532 22.42 12.67 -8.69
N SER A 533 23.73 12.83 -8.52
CA SER A 533 24.75 12.25 -9.40
C SER A 533 26.00 11.80 -8.63
N THR A 534 26.80 10.92 -9.24
CA THR A 534 28.17 10.62 -8.82
C THR A 534 29.20 11.64 -9.34
N ASP A 535 28.86 12.43 -10.36
CA ASP A 535 29.76 13.46 -10.91
C ASP A 535 29.31 14.88 -10.51
N LEU A 536 30.12 15.48 -9.64
CA LEU A 536 29.99 16.88 -9.22
C LEU A 536 30.05 17.86 -10.39
N ARG A 537 30.87 17.58 -11.42
CA ARG A 537 31.03 18.48 -12.58
C ARG A 537 29.79 18.50 -13.45
N HIS A 538 29.23 17.33 -13.76
CA HIS A 538 27.95 17.22 -14.46
C HIS A 538 26.85 18.06 -13.77
N LEU A 539 26.74 17.99 -12.44
CA LEU A 539 25.77 18.83 -11.69
C LEU A 539 26.09 20.33 -11.73
N GLN A 540 27.37 20.72 -11.75
CA GLN A 540 27.80 22.11 -11.94
C GLN A 540 27.53 22.61 -13.37
N ASP A 541 27.71 21.78 -14.38
CA ASP A 541 27.48 22.09 -15.80
C ASP A 541 25.97 22.16 -16.14
N LEU A 542 25.09 21.42 -15.44
CA LEU A 542 23.64 21.54 -15.58
C LEU A 542 23.16 23.00 -15.42
N ARG A 543 23.74 23.74 -14.47
CA ARG A 543 23.46 25.17 -14.25
C ARG A 543 23.66 26.04 -15.50
N HIS A 544 24.57 25.64 -16.39
CA HIS A 544 24.89 26.35 -17.63
C HIS A 544 24.05 25.87 -18.84
N THR A 545 23.44 24.68 -18.76
CA THR A 545 22.58 24.14 -19.83
C THR A 545 21.08 24.40 -19.60
N LEU A 546 20.64 24.61 -18.35
CA LEU A 546 19.24 24.86 -18.02
C LEU A 546 18.82 26.31 -18.35
N HIS A 547 18.02 26.47 -19.41
CA HIS A 547 17.48 27.76 -19.85
C HIS A 547 16.27 28.21 -18.99
N LEU A 548 16.56 28.74 -17.80
CA LEU A 548 15.56 29.19 -16.84
C LEU A 548 15.25 30.68 -16.97
N LYS A 549 13.96 31.04 -16.86
CA LYS A 549 13.48 32.44 -16.78
C LYS A 549 13.40 32.94 -15.34
N ALA A 550 12.99 32.07 -14.42
CA ALA A 550 12.83 32.35 -13.00
C ALA A 550 12.89 31.05 -12.19
N ILE A 551 13.22 31.17 -10.91
CA ILE A 551 12.99 30.15 -9.88
C ILE A 551 12.23 30.82 -8.75
N LEU A 552 11.20 30.15 -8.25
CA LEU A 552 10.29 30.61 -7.20
C LEU A 552 10.30 29.60 -6.04
N ALA A 553 9.99 30.06 -4.83
CA ALA A 553 9.62 29.14 -3.75
C ALA A 553 8.31 28.41 -4.10
N HIS A 554 8.08 27.22 -3.57
CA HIS A 554 6.83 26.47 -3.81
C HIS A 554 5.57 27.31 -3.52
N GLU A 555 5.53 28.03 -2.39
CA GLU A 555 4.40 28.88 -2.01
C GLU A 555 4.13 30.01 -3.01
N GLU A 556 5.17 30.63 -3.56
CA GLU A 556 5.07 31.65 -4.61
C GLU A 556 4.57 31.04 -5.93
N HIS A 557 5.00 29.82 -6.27
CA HIS A 557 4.50 29.13 -7.46
C HIS A 557 3.00 28.86 -7.34
N MET A 558 2.55 28.32 -6.20
CA MET A 558 1.13 28.03 -5.97
C MET A 558 0.28 29.29 -5.96
N ALA A 559 0.75 30.39 -5.34
CA ALA A 559 0.06 31.68 -5.34
C ALA A 559 -0.08 32.29 -6.75
N ASN A 560 0.91 32.09 -7.63
CA ASN A 560 0.85 32.54 -9.03
C ASN A 560 -0.02 31.63 -9.92
N ARG A 561 -0.12 30.33 -9.59
CA ARG A 561 -0.91 29.33 -10.33
C ARG A 561 -2.39 29.37 -9.96
N TYR A 562 -2.70 29.63 -8.68
CA TYR A 562 -4.04 29.78 -8.13
C TYR A 562 -4.22 31.15 -7.48
N PRO A 563 -4.16 32.26 -8.25
CA PRO A 563 -4.48 33.58 -7.73
C PRO A 563 -5.93 33.59 -7.26
N GLY A 564 -6.14 33.90 -5.98
CA GLY A 564 -7.48 33.92 -5.37
C GLY A 564 -8.43 34.89 -6.08
N LEU A 565 -9.74 34.66 -5.91
CA LEU A 565 -10.80 35.44 -6.58
C LEU A 565 -10.51 36.96 -6.49
N PRO A 566 -10.48 37.69 -7.63
CA PRO A 566 -9.98 39.06 -7.66
C PRO A 566 -10.64 39.98 -6.64
N PHE A 567 -9.90 40.98 -6.15
CA PHE A 567 -10.42 41.97 -5.18
C PHE A 567 -11.78 42.58 -5.59
N LEU A 568 -11.99 42.80 -6.90
CA LEU A 568 -13.26 43.30 -7.46
C LEU A 568 -14.44 42.34 -7.26
N PHE A 569 -14.22 41.02 -7.23
CA PHE A 569 -15.26 40.03 -6.90
C PHE A 569 -15.72 40.20 -5.44
N TRP A 570 -14.78 40.24 -4.50
CA TRP A 570 -15.08 40.43 -3.09
C TRP A 570 -15.74 41.79 -2.81
N PHE A 571 -15.29 42.85 -3.48
CA PHE A 571 -15.92 44.16 -3.44
C PHE A 571 -17.37 44.13 -3.98
N SER A 572 -17.61 43.41 -5.08
CA SER A 572 -18.96 43.21 -5.64
C SER A 572 -19.88 42.45 -4.69
N VAL A 573 -19.40 41.35 -4.09
CA VAL A 573 -20.15 40.57 -3.08
C VAL A 573 -20.47 41.40 -1.84
N ALA A 574 -19.49 42.14 -1.30
CA ALA A 574 -19.71 43.02 -0.15
C ALA A 574 -20.70 44.16 -0.47
N SER A 575 -20.62 44.75 -1.66
CA SER A 575 -21.55 45.77 -2.13
C SER A 575 -22.99 45.22 -2.28
N LEU A 576 -23.15 44.03 -2.87
CA LEU A 576 -24.44 43.36 -3.02
C LEU A 576 -25.07 43.04 -1.65
N ILE A 577 -24.28 42.50 -0.70
CA ILE A 577 -24.71 42.25 0.68
C ILE A 577 -25.15 43.56 1.34
N THR A 578 -24.39 44.64 1.19
CA THR A 578 -24.72 45.96 1.77
C THR A 578 -26.02 46.52 1.19
N LEU A 579 -26.17 46.50 -0.14
CA LEU A 579 -27.39 46.97 -0.83
C LEU A 579 -28.62 46.14 -0.44
N PHE A 580 -28.48 44.82 -0.31
CA PHE A 580 -29.55 43.95 0.18
C PHE A 580 -29.98 44.30 1.60
N HIS A 581 -29.04 44.49 2.53
CA HIS A 581 -29.36 44.88 3.91
C HIS A 581 -29.98 46.28 4.01
N LEU A 582 -29.53 47.23 3.19
CA LEU A 582 -30.16 48.57 3.10
C LEU A 582 -31.59 48.49 2.54
N PHE A 583 -31.85 47.62 1.57
CA PHE A 583 -33.20 47.38 1.05
C PHE A 583 -34.11 46.69 2.08
N LEU A 584 -33.59 45.69 2.81
CA LEU A 584 -34.30 44.99 3.87
C LEU A 584 -34.64 45.95 5.03
N PHE A 585 -33.69 46.78 5.45
CA PHE A 585 -33.92 47.84 6.44
C PHE A 585 -34.98 48.84 5.94
N LYS A 586 -34.94 49.24 4.67
CA LYS A 586 -35.94 50.14 4.07
C LYS A 586 -37.35 49.52 4.04
N LEU A 587 -37.48 48.21 3.79
CA LEU A 587 -38.77 47.51 3.89
C LEU A 587 -39.29 47.49 5.34
N ILE A 588 -38.47 47.10 6.31
CA ILE A 588 -38.85 47.10 7.73
C ILE A 588 -39.22 48.52 8.19
N TYR A 589 -38.44 49.54 7.83
CA TYR A 589 -38.71 50.92 8.18
C TYR A 589 -40.03 51.43 7.56
N ASN A 590 -40.32 51.08 6.30
CA ASN A 590 -41.58 51.46 5.67
C ASN A 590 -42.80 50.76 6.31
N GLU A 591 -42.67 49.49 6.72
CA GLU A 591 -43.76 48.73 7.34
C GLU A 591 -44.06 49.19 8.79
N TYR A 592 -43.01 49.44 9.59
CA TYR A 592 -43.14 49.79 11.01
C TYR A 592 -43.15 51.30 11.31
N CYS A 593 -42.63 52.14 10.40
CA CYS A 593 -42.48 53.59 10.58
C CYS A 593 -42.96 54.42 9.38
N GLY A 594 -43.51 53.80 8.33
CA GLY A 594 -44.08 54.51 7.19
C GLY A 594 -45.46 55.14 7.50
N PRO A 595 -45.92 56.12 6.69
CA PRO A 595 -47.20 56.81 6.87
C PRO A 595 -48.44 55.93 6.59
N GLY A 596 -48.67 54.90 7.42
CA GLY A 596 -49.76 53.94 7.25
C GLY A 596 -49.92 52.91 8.37
N ALA A 597 -48.91 52.70 9.22
CA ALA A 597 -48.92 51.72 10.30
C ALA A 597 -50.00 52.02 11.37
N LYS A 598 -51.11 51.28 11.36
CA LYS A 598 -52.24 51.46 12.30
C LYS A 598 -51.99 50.71 13.63
N PRO A 599 -52.07 51.39 14.80
CA PRO A 599 -51.79 50.75 16.10
C PRO A 599 -52.98 49.91 16.60
N LEU A 600 -52.97 48.60 16.34
CA LEU A 600 -54.04 47.66 16.72
C LEU A 600 -53.98 47.16 18.19
N PHE A 601 -53.78 48.06 19.16
CA PHE A 601 -53.92 47.74 20.60
C PHE A 601 -54.49 48.89 21.46
N ARG A 602 -55.83 48.98 21.56
CA ARG A 602 -56.51 49.50 22.75
C ARG A 602 -57.92 48.89 22.89
N SER A 603 -58.56 49.10 24.05
CA SER A 603 -59.55 48.15 24.60
C SER A 603 -60.77 48.82 25.25
N LYS A 604 -61.86 48.03 25.38
CA LYS A 604 -62.64 47.77 26.63
C LYS A 604 -64.17 48.03 26.58
N ILE A 605 -64.93 46.92 26.44
CA ILE A 605 -66.23 46.59 27.10
C ILE A 605 -67.46 47.49 26.87
N GLY A 606 -68.54 46.88 26.33
CA GLY A 606 -69.85 46.86 27.02
C GLY A 606 -71.09 47.35 26.27
N TYR A 607 -71.90 46.44 25.69
CA TYR A 607 -73.24 46.06 26.16
C TYR A 607 -73.82 44.89 25.32
N THR A 608 -75.08 44.49 25.54
CA THR A 608 -75.69 43.20 25.14
C THR A 608 -76.79 43.29 24.07
N SER A 609 -77.14 42.11 23.51
CA SER A 609 -78.33 41.78 22.67
C SER A 609 -78.22 42.02 21.16
N GLY A 610 -79.00 41.25 20.39
CA GLY A 610 -79.06 41.26 18.92
C GLY A 610 -79.01 39.85 18.31
N PHE A 611 -80.03 39.46 17.56
CA PHE A 611 -80.17 38.15 16.90
C PHE A 611 -80.22 38.37 15.37
N GLN A 612 -79.70 37.41 14.57
CA GLN A 612 -79.83 37.34 13.10
C GLN A 612 -79.16 38.53 12.32
N HIS A 613 -78.86 38.46 11.01
CA HIS A 613 -79.42 37.65 9.92
C HIS A 613 -78.34 37.15 8.91
N LEU A 614 -78.79 36.51 7.83
CA LEU A 614 -78.02 35.82 6.78
C LEU A 614 -77.91 36.66 5.48
N VAL A 615 -77.15 36.20 4.46
CA VAL A 615 -77.28 36.46 2.99
C VAL A 615 -76.12 37.23 2.25
N SER A 616 -75.65 36.59 1.15
CA SER A 616 -75.14 37.07 -0.17
C SER A 616 -73.73 37.65 -0.49
N THR A 617 -73.14 37.02 -1.54
CA THR A 617 -72.54 37.57 -2.80
C THR A 617 -71.09 38.08 -2.96
N LEU A 618 -70.34 37.27 -3.75
CA LEU A 618 -69.34 37.60 -4.81
C LEU A 618 -69.95 38.46 -5.97
N PRO A 619 -69.25 38.89 -7.07
CA PRO A 619 -67.93 38.46 -7.58
C PRO A 619 -66.98 39.55 -8.20
N ALA A 620 -65.82 39.09 -8.71
CA ALA A 620 -65.02 39.67 -9.82
C ALA A 620 -64.26 41.01 -9.56
N LEU A 621 -63.12 41.39 -10.17
CA LEU A 621 -62.15 40.88 -11.19
C LEU A 621 -60.72 41.32 -10.72
N PHE A 622 -59.55 40.79 -11.12
CA PHE A 622 -59.08 39.54 -11.77
C PHE A 622 -57.54 39.42 -11.57
N THR A 623 -56.81 38.50 -12.23
CA THR A 623 -55.32 38.38 -12.15
C THR A 623 -54.65 37.98 -13.48
N SER A 624 -53.38 38.38 -13.68
CA SER A 624 -52.41 37.84 -14.66
C SER A 624 -51.03 38.49 -14.40
N ALA A 625 -49.84 37.91 -14.68
CA ALA A 625 -49.53 36.60 -15.24
C ALA A 625 -48.18 36.06 -14.69
N VAL A 626 -48.07 34.75 -14.53
CA VAL A 626 -46.82 33.96 -14.65
C VAL A 626 -47.22 32.66 -15.34
N ASP A 627 -46.60 32.31 -16.46
CA ASP A 627 -46.95 31.11 -17.25
C ASP A 627 -45.87 30.01 -17.12
N ARG A 628 -46.32 28.76 -17.20
CA ARG A 628 -45.52 27.54 -17.00
C ARG A 628 -46.12 26.46 -17.89
N LYS A 629 -45.46 26.15 -19.01
CA LYS A 629 -46.07 25.34 -20.06
C LYS A 629 -45.49 23.93 -20.18
N GLU A 630 -46.28 22.98 -19.70
CA GLU A 630 -46.21 21.55 -19.98
C GLU A 630 -47.58 21.18 -20.57
N THR A 631 -47.66 20.32 -21.59
CA THR A 631 -48.93 19.99 -22.24
C THR A 631 -48.88 18.64 -22.94
N ASP A 632 -49.55 17.64 -22.37
CA ASP A 632 -49.87 16.39 -23.06
C ASP A 632 -51.02 16.56 -24.06
N GLN A 633 -51.05 15.70 -25.09
CA GLN A 633 -52.26 15.34 -25.80
C GLN A 633 -52.38 13.82 -25.91
N ASN A 634 -53.51 13.29 -25.44
CA ASN A 634 -53.91 11.89 -25.64
C ASN A 634 -54.98 11.83 -26.74
N LEU A 635 -54.87 10.87 -27.67
CA LEU A 635 -56.06 10.32 -28.31
C LEU A 635 -55.86 8.88 -28.84
N ALA A 636 -56.76 8.00 -28.38
CA ALA A 636 -57.40 6.92 -29.14
C ALA A 636 -56.60 5.70 -29.72
N ILE A 637 -56.98 4.53 -29.16
CA ILE A 637 -57.57 3.37 -29.87
C ILE A 637 -56.66 2.18 -30.33
N ARG A 638 -56.99 1.02 -29.72
CA ARG A 638 -57.01 -0.39 -30.20
C ARG A 638 -55.81 -1.37 -30.15
N GLU A 639 -56.09 -2.46 -29.41
CA GLU A 639 -56.02 -3.89 -29.77
C GLU A 639 -54.70 -4.62 -30.12
N SER A 640 -54.46 -5.68 -29.32
CA SER A 640 -54.03 -7.05 -29.72
C SER A 640 -52.55 -7.42 -29.88
N SER A 641 -52.16 -8.48 -29.14
CA SER A 641 -51.11 -9.49 -29.45
C SER A 641 -49.65 -9.03 -29.65
N GLY A 642 -48.62 -9.85 -29.36
CA GLY A 642 -48.58 -11.21 -28.81
C GLY A 642 -47.40 -12.02 -29.40
N GLY A 643 -46.68 -12.78 -28.56
CA GLY A 643 -45.47 -13.54 -28.94
C GLY A 643 -44.17 -12.72 -28.74
N THR A 644 -43.06 -13.14 -28.11
CA THR A 644 -42.31 -14.42 -27.95
C THR A 644 -41.15 -14.60 -28.94
N SER A 645 -39.92 -14.75 -28.40
CA SER A 645 -38.71 -15.31 -29.05
C SER A 645 -38.10 -14.52 -30.22
N SER A 646 -36.82 -14.74 -30.61
CA SER A 646 -35.60 -15.14 -29.87
C SER A 646 -34.36 -14.95 -30.78
N GLU A 647 -33.16 -15.07 -30.20
CA GLU A 647 -31.86 -15.40 -30.84
C GLU A 647 -31.21 -14.48 -31.91
N ARG A 648 -29.98 -14.02 -31.56
CA ARG A 648 -28.83 -13.70 -32.45
C ARG A 648 -29.02 -12.44 -33.36
N ILE A 649 -27.99 -11.85 -33.99
CA ILE A 649 -26.58 -12.22 -34.27
C ILE A 649 -25.62 -11.08 -33.83
N LEU A 650 -24.32 -11.38 -33.70
CA LEU A 650 -23.25 -10.40 -33.44
C LEU A 650 -23.17 -9.28 -34.49
N GLY A 651 -22.61 -8.14 -34.08
CA GLY A 651 -21.72 -7.36 -34.94
C GLY A 651 -22.22 -5.99 -35.41
N PHE A 652 -22.16 -4.98 -34.53
CA PHE A 652 -22.23 -3.58 -34.95
C PHE A 652 -21.07 -2.77 -34.34
N ILE A 653 -20.17 -2.29 -35.22
CA ILE A 653 -19.48 -0.98 -35.21
C ILE A 653 -18.97 -0.51 -33.83
N ARG A 654 -17.67 -0.46 -33.49
CA ARG A 654 -16.46 -0.12 -34.28
C ARG A 654 -16.52 1.21 -35.06
N ARG A 655 -16.89 2.32 -34.40
CA ARG A 655 -16.55 3.72 -34.76
C ARG A 655 -16.99 4.68 -33.65
N GLN A 656 -16.07 5.18 -32.81
CA GLN A 656 -16.19 6.50 -32.14
C GLN A 656 -14.93 7.00 -31.39
N VAL A 657 -13.73 6.86 -31.96
CA VAL A 657 -12.53 7.60 -31.49
C VAL A 657 -11.70 8.05 -32.70
N GLU A 658 -12.14 9.11 -33.40
CA GLU A 658 -11.35 9.77 -34.45
C GLU A 658 -11.92 11.17 -34.79
N VAL A 659 -11.48 12.21 -34.07
CA VAL A 659 -11.56 13.63 -34.48
C VAL A 659 -10.35 14.37 -33.87
N ASN A 660 -9.74 15.28 -34.63
CA ASN A 660 -8.62 16.18 -34.25
C ASN A 660 -7.23 15.57 -34.02
N MET A 661 -6.53 15.25 -35.11
CA MET A 661 -5.22 15.89 -35.39
C MET A 661 -5.03 16.13 -36.90
N LEU A 662 -4.54 17.32 -37.22
CA LEU A 662 -4.11 17.88 -38.52
C LEU A 662 -2.92 18.79 -38.15
N GLU A 663 -1.80 18.91 -38.89
CA GLU A 663 -1.44 18.44 -40.23
C GLU A 663 0.05 17.94 -40.24
N PRO A 664 0.67 17.52 -41.38
CA PRO A 664 1.71 16.49 -41.36
C PRO A 664 3.16 16.99 -41.57
N PHE A 665 4.10 16.06 -41.39
CA PHE A 665 5.34 16.02 -42.19
C PHE A 665 5.41 14.70 -42.97
N THR A 666 5.87 14.78 -44.22
CA THR A 666 5.90 13.67 -45.17
C THR A 666 7.13 12.78 -44.97
N GLY A 667 6.95 11.47 -45.13
CA GLY A 667 8.03 10.48 -44.98
C GLY A 667 8.55 9.93 -46.31
N VAL A 668 9.82 9.53 -46.30
CA VAL A 668 10.47 8.57 -47.20
C VAL A 668 11.50 7.84 -46.33
N GLY A 669 11.72 6.53 -46.39
CA GLY A 669 11.04 5.46 -47.13
C GLY A 669 11.74 4.15 -46.75
N ALA A 670 11.02 3.05 -46.58
CA ALA A 670 11.64 1.79 -46.20
C ALA A 670 12.22 1.08 -47.43
N ASP A 671 13.39 0.43 -47.29
CA ASP A 671 13.59 -0.84 -47.98
C ASP A 671 14.58 -1.80 -47.29
N SER A 672 14.47 -3.05 -47.70
CA SER A 672 15.11 -4.28 -47.20
C SER A 672 16.64 -4.30 -47.26
N PHE A 673 17.30 -5.13 -46.41
CA PHE A 673 17.99 -6.35 -46.89
C PHE A 673 18.41 -7.31 -45.75
N ARG A 674 18.76 -8.56 -46.12
CA ARG A 674 19.11 -9.67 -45.22
C ARG A 674 20.63 -9.90 -45.11
N HIS A 675 21.01 -10.63 -44.04
CA HIS A 675 22.21 -11.47 -43.87
C HIS A 675 23.43 -11.27 -44.80
N ALA A 676 24.57 -10.89 -44.22
CA ALA A 676 25.80 -11.69 -44.31
C ALA A 676 26.84 -11.28 -43.25
N SER A 677 27.53 -12.27 -42.68
CA SER A 677 28.94 -12.16 -42.27
C SER A 677 29.74 -13.03 -43.25
N PRO A 678 31.02 -12.72 -43.56
CA PRO A 678 32.08 -13.42 -42.82
C PRO A 678 33.46 -12.71 -42.70
N VAL A 679 34.19 -13.07 -41.64
CA VAL A 679 35.64 -13.48 -41.62
C VAL A 679 36.74 -12.54 -42.16
N LEU A 680 37.59 -12.08 -41.23
CA LEU A 680 39.08 -11.98 -41.24
C LEU A 680 39.87 -11.83 -42.56
N THR A 681 40.83 -10.90 -42.56
CA THR A 681 42.27 -11.25 -42.75
C THR A 681 43.23 -10.21 -42.15
N LEU A 682 44.51 -10.58 -41.96
CA LEU A 682 45.57 -9.77 -41.33
C LEU A 682 46.58 -9.20 -42.33
N ARG A 683 47.25 -8.09 -41.97
CA ARG A 683 48.70 -7.75 -42.13
C ARG A 683 48.93 -6.34 -41.51
N SER A 684 49.91 -6.09 -40.64
CA SER A 684 51.38 -5.97 -40.81
C SER A 684 51.79 -4.89 -41.83
N ASP A 685 52.73 -3.97 -41.59
CA ASP A 685 53.74 -3.86 -40.52
C ASP A 685 54.37 -2.43 -40.48
N SER A 686 55.52 -2.27 -39.81
CA SER A 686 56.56 -1.23 -40.01
C SER A 686 56.48 0.11 -39.24
N THR A 687 56.91 0.04 -37.98
CA THR A 687 57.98 0.89 -37.36
C THR A 687 58.32 2.30 -37.89
N ARG A 688 58.36 3.29 -36.98
CA ARG A 688 59.60 4.07 -36.67
C ARG A 688 59.54 4.94 -35.41
N SER A 689 60.66 4.96 -34.71
CA SER A 689 61.15 5.97 -33.72
C SER A 689 62.63 6.27 -34.13
N PRO A 690 63.47 7.13 -33.49
CA PRO A 690 63.41 7.63 -32.10
C PRO A 690 63.87 9.10 -31.84
N ALA A 691 63.89 9.50 -30.55
CA ALA A 691 64.86 10.42 -29.90
C ALA A 691 64.79 11.95 -30.24
N LYS A 692 65.32 12.91 -29.43
CA LYS A 692 65.74 13.00 -27.99
C LYS A 692 65.94 14.49 -27.59
N GLU A 693 66.06 14.73 -26.26
CA GLU A 693 66.60 15.91 -25.51
C GLU A 693 65.55 16.65 -24.63
N LYS A 694 65.72 16.88 -23.31
CA LYS A 694 66.77 17.58 -22.48
C LYS A 694 66.71 19.12 -22.64
N THR A 695 66.76 20.00 -21.62
CA THR A 695 66.76 19.93 -20.13
C THR A 695 66.13 21.27 -19.59
N THR A 696 66.16 21.81 -18.35
CA THR A 696 66.81 21.67 -17.00
C THR A 696 65.90 22.45 -16.02
N ALA A 697 65.43 21.95 -14.87
CA ALA A 697 66.05 21.87 -13.52
C ALA A 697 65.85 23.08 -12.54
N ALA A 698 65.89 22.79 -11.23
CA ALA A 698 66.11 23.66 -10.06
C ALA A 698 64.94 24.49 -9.41
N THR A 699 64.46 23.92 -8.30
CA THR A 699 63.93 24.44 -7.02
C THR A 699 64.80 25.53 -6.30
N PRO A 700 64.50 26.03 -5.07
CA PRO A 700 63.22 26.44 -4.39
C PRO A 700 63.35 27.78 -3.56
N LEU A 701 62.32 28.17 -2.75
CA LEU A 701 62.39 28.72 -1.34
C LEU A 701 61.52 29.97 -0.94
N ARG A 702 61.08 29.92 0.34
CA ARG A 702 60.88 31.00 1.35
C ARG A 702 59.77 32.07 1.21
N SER A 703 58.65 31.80 1.89
CA SER A 703 58.18 32.51 3.11
C SER A 703 58.44 34.02 3.32
N LEU A 704 57.39 34.76 3.72
CA LEU A 704 57.52 35.85 4.70
C LEU A 704 56.19 36.13 5.44
N ASN A 705 56.22 36.08 6.78
CA ASN A 705 55.15 36.61 7.64
C ASN A 705 55.19 38.15 7.68
N ARG A 706 54.06 38.81 7.94
CA ARG A 706 54.03 40.01 8.80
C ARG A 706 52.68 40.21 9.50
N SER A 707 52.72 40.86 10.66
CA SER A 707 51.67 40.86 11.67
C SER A 707 51.55 42.20 12.38
N PHE A 708 50.31 42.54 12.81
CA PHE A 708 49.90 43.53 13.82
C PHE A 708 48.53 43.04 14.36
N SER A 709 48.12 42.95 15.65
CA SER A 709 48.39 43.63 16.95
C SER A 709 47.89 45.09 17.03
N ALA A 710 47.14 45.58 18.04
CA ALA A 710 46.39 45.05 19.22
C ALA A 710 45.40 46.18 19.70
N GLY A 711 44.55 46.13 20.75
CA GLY A 711 44.20 45.19 21.84
C GLY A 711 43.24 45.85 22.87
N LEU A 712 43.04 45.27 24.08
CA LEU A 712 42.21 45.74 25.24
C LEU A 712 40.66 45.58 25.08
N LEU A 713 39.79 45.17 26.04
CA LEU A 713 39.68 45.11 27.54
C LEU A 713 39.20 46.44 28.20
N CYS A 714 38.22 46.56 29.15
CA CYS A 714 37.27 45.64 29.83
C CYS A 714 35.92 46.36 30.28
N PRO A 715 35.33 46.27 31.53
CA PRO A 715 34.10 45.47 31.81
C PRO A 715 32.93 46.12 32.63
N GLY A 716 31.79 45.41 32.80
CA GLY A 716 30.69 45.64 33.79
C GLY A 716 29.38 44.91 33.39
N SER A 717 28.72 44.05 34.18
CA SER A 717 27.87 44.25 35.40
C SER A 717 26.55 45.01 35.13
N ASN A 718 25.33 44.60 35.55
CA ASN A 718 24.91 43.61 36.57
C ASN A 718 23.57 42.86 36.21
N ARG A 719 22.96 42.15 37.18
CA ARG A 719 21.81 41.21 37.10
C ARG A 719 20.37 41.82 37.17
N ASP A 720 19.39 40.88 37.09
CA ASP A 720 17.97 40.91 37.55
C ASP A 720 16.93 41.51 36.57
N GLU A 721 15.71 40.96 36.36
CA GLU A 721 15.02 39.74 36.85
C GLU A 721 13.84 39.32 35.90
N LEU A 722 13.34 38.07 36.00
CA LEU A 722 12.01 37.57 35.50
C LEU A 722 11.74 37.59 33.96
N ARG A 723 11.04 36.63 33.31
CA ARG A 723 10.22 35.47 33.71
C ARG A 723 10.54 34.20 32.90
N VAL A 724 10.13 33.05 33.43
CA VAL A 724 10.09 31.73 32.76
C VAL A 724 8.95 31.65 31.74
N PHE A 725 9.23 31.06 30.58
CA PHE A 725 8.33 30.19 29.82
C PHE A 725 9.17 29.17 29.05
N GLU A 726 9.16 27.91 29.49
CA GLU A 726 9.73 26.81 28.71
C GLU A 726 8.76 26.43 27.59
N HIS A 727 9.26 26.34 26.36
CA HIS A 727 8.61 25.60 25.28
C HIS A 727 9.41 24.32 25.03
N ALA A 728 8.81 23.19 25.37
CA ALA A 728 9.28 21.87 24.97
C ALA A 728 8.82 21.54 23.53
N ASP A 729 9.03 20.28 23.13
CA ASP A 729 8.38 19.62 21.99
C ASP A 729 8.85 20.04 20.59
N LEU A 730 10.12 19.73 20.30
CA LEU A 730 10.64 19.48 18.93
C LEU A 730 11.47 18.17 18.84
N SER A 731 11.33 17.26 19.81
CA SER A 731 12.25 16.11 19.96
C SER A 731 11.68 14.73 19.62
N GLU A 732 10.36 14.53 19.58
CA GLU A 732 9.79 13.18 19.42
C GLU A 732 9.72 12.73 17.95
N ASP A 733 9.33 13.61 17.01
CA ASP A 733 9.25 13.28 15.58
C ASP A 733 10.60 12.80 15.00
N PHE A 734 11.72 13.33 15.49
CA PHE A 734 13.06 12.90 15.07
C PHE A 734 13.45 11.50 15.55
N GLN A 735 12.88 11.00 16.66
CA GLN A 735 13.15 9.63 17.09
C GLN A 735 12.48 8.59 16.17
N SER A 736 11.36 8.94 15.54
CA SER A 736 10.64 8.05 14.61
C SER A 736 11.50 7.56 13.42
N TRP A 737 12.48 8.35 12.98
CA TRP A 737 13.42 7.97 11.91
C TRP A 737 14.64 7.20 12.44
N ALA A 738 15.22 7.62 13.58
CA ALA A 738 16.44 7.00 14.10
C ALA A 738 16.22 5.63 14.78
N GLN A 739 15.02 5.36 15.30
CA GLN A 739 14.76 4.21 16.15
C GLN A 739 14.38 2.93 15.40
N PHE A 740 14.19 2.99 14.06
CA PHE A 740 13.88 1.83 13.22
C PHE A 740 15.11 1.06 12.71
N ASP A 741 16.31 1.65 12.74
CA ASP A 741 17.52 1.07 12.12
C ASP A 741 18.42 0.27 13.08
N VAL A 742 18.03 0.08 14.34
CA VAL A 742 18.81 -0.66 15.36
C VAL A 742 18.01 -1.78 16.04
N HIS A 743 17.25 -2.56 15.26
CA HIS A 743 16.71 -3.87 15.70
C HIS A 743 16.92 -5.01 14.68
N GLY A 744 17.94 -4.88 13.83
CA GLY A 744 18.58 -6.03 13.19
C GLY A 744 19.51 -6.74 14.18
N SER A 745 19.40 -8.06 14.31
CA SER A 745 20.27 -8.96 15.09
C SER A 745 20.59 -8.54 16.55
N HIS A 746 19.79 -9.00 17.52
CA HIS A 746 20.30 -9.68 18.74
C HIS A 746 19.14 -10.22 19.62
N GLU A 747 18.74 -11.47 19.41
CA GLU A 747 17.92 -12.23 20.39
C GLU A 747 18.58 -13.58 20.69
N VAL A 748 19.59 -13.55 21.56
CA VAL A 748 20.24 -14.77 22.07
C VAL A 748 19.45 -15.26 23.28
N VAL A 749 18.69 -16.35 23.08
CA VAL A 749 17.85 -16.95 24.13
C VAL A 749 18.71 -17.45 25.29
N LEU A 750 18.64 -16.74 26.42
CA LEU A 750 19.49 -16.98 27.59
C LEU A 750 18.88 -18.03 28.52
N LEU A 751 18.90 -19.30 28.09
CA LEU A 751 18.45 -20.42 28.91
C LEU A 751 19.46 -20.76 30.02
N GLN A 752 19.16 -20.36 31.25
CA GLN A 752 19.84 -20.89 32.44
C GLN A 752 19.50 -22.37 32.63
N GLN A 753 20.48 -23.26 32.46
CA GLN A 753 20.40 -24.62 32.97
C GLN A 753 21.63 -24.98 33.80
N LYS A 754 21.46 -25.01 35.12
CA LYS A 754 22.46 -25.60 36.03
C LYS A 754 22.54 -27.10 35.78
N GLN A 755 23.71 -27.60 35.41
CA GLN A 755 24.15 -28.93 35.83
C GLN A 755 25.68 -29.01 35.85
N SER A 756 26.21 -29.58 36.93
CA SER A 756 27.64 -29.76 37.20
C SER A 756 28.09 -31.16 36.84
N LEU A 757 29.32 -31.31 36.34
CA LEU A 757 30.24 -32.46 36.53
C LEU A 757 31.64 -32.05 35.97
N PRO A 758 32.75 -32.72 36.34
CA PRO A 758 34.09 -32.12 36.27
C PRO A 758 34.85 -32.33 34.95
N ARG A 759 35.84 -31.47 34.72
CA ARG A 759 36.90 -31.70 33.72
C ARG A 759 37.93 -32.70 34.24
N VAL A 760 38.37 -33.62 33.39
CA VAL A 760 39.63 -34.36 33.53
C VAL A 760 40.44 -34.12 32.27
N PHE A 761 41.59 -33.46 32.41
CA PHE A 761 42.64 -33.40 31.40
C PHE A 761 43.99 -33.30 32.09
N LEU A 762 44.87 -34.25 31.83
CA LEU A 762 46.23 -34.30 32.33
C LEU A 762 47.14 -34.88 31.25
N LYS A 763 48.01 -34.06 30.67
CA LYS A 763 49.30 -34.50 30.13
C LYS A 763 50.23 -33.32 29.92
N GLU A 764 51.33 -33.33 30.66
CA GLU A 764 52.44 -32.38 30.53
C GLU A 764 53.49 -32.94 29.56
N SER A 765 54.15 -32.04 28.84
CA SER A 765 55.59 -32.08 28.49
C SER A 765 55.88 -30.78 27.72
N MET A 766 56.40 -29.74 28.37
CA MET A 766 57.85 -29.49 28.55
C MET A 766 58.58 -29.10 27.26
N SER A 767 58.60 -27.79 26.96
CA SER A 767 59.84 -27.00 26.94
C SER A 767 59.51 -25.53 27.17
#